data_AF-A0AAN8IN87-F1
#
_entry.id   AF-A0AAN8IN87-F1
#
_cell.length_a   1.000
_cell.length_b   1.000
_cell.length_c   1.000
_cell.angle_alpha   90.00
_cell.angle_beta   90.00
_cell.angle_gamma   90.00
#
_symmetry.space_group_name_H-M   'P 1'
#
loop_
_entity.id
_entity.type
_entity.pdbx_description
1 polymer ?
#
loop_
_entity_poly.entity_id
_entity_poly.type
_entity_poly.pdbx_seq_one_letter_code
_entity_poly.pdbx_strand_id
1 'polypeptide(L)'
;MDNVTLVRNLGHRIQMRIVPDPEFAPFKGIRLHQGDQPLILDGSHLNEAAEPQDYKIFVGSERCYVTLVDSRQLVCNGPSVQPEATDERGQPIVGGLPLVSVTVGRLRTELGLIEYVDPIATLRLWVLVVTALAALCSLLVLLAFLWKKRRMERERDYRKIQMQMEHLESNVRKECKQAFAELQTSMESCGDDDYEGNDITTLVEFIHRLLWEDNGWTHSPSLYVSTLPVTLAQFDALLSSKQFVFSIVETAESESGMSLSEKSMLSSLLIAVLLRNFQYCTDVVLSLLKAHIAKSVHAGTSDILFRKSDSVVEKMVSKWLMICLYDSIAQYQAQKYSTLFKALKYQTERGPVDAVTGNARYTINEAKLLREIVDCTSVECLVMTLDGCGPFNVRAIACDTISQLKQKILDHIYKRTPHSQRPSLASFDLELLCPTRGRILLSDWSGPCPSSMKGPTKLNTLSHYGISNQSRIAMIPAEKSSTSYRDSLADSGKSSWSSLDRSSPVYPPSHFCHLSSPSRTLTMEKRKKIDESIPKSIPEVYLTRLLTSKGTVQKYIEDFLESVLFLECSTYPVILKRVFDLLEEEATRNRMDCFSFSEQSLGAHSPSSRLLFAKEVARLRPLSSDLFRRIRRQPAASDEIFVDCLNDVANNLRDSTRSTVALSELLTWVRGNGVRLIEVRFTSSKEKDGQYYMG
;
A
#
# COMPACT_ATOMS: atom_id res chain seq x y z
N MET A 1 140.02 13.44 11.18
CA MET A 1 141.08 13.27 10.18
C MET A 1 140.45 12.85 8.86
N ASP A 2 140.71 13.35 7.65
CA ASP A 2 141.39 14.55 7.14
C ASP A 2 141.09 14.61 5.63
N ASN A 3 139.86 14.97 5.25
CA ASN A 3 139.50 15.31 3.86
C ASN A 3 138.39 16.37 3.81
N VAL A 4 138.54 17.41 4.64
CA VAL A 4 137.58 18.52 4.81
C VAL A 4 137.84 19.65 3.80
N THR A 5 138.06 19.31 2.53
CA THR A 5 138.10 20.26 1.41
C THR A 5 137.01 19.99 0.36
N LEU A 6 136.41 18.78 0.34
CA LEU A 6 135.35 18.43 -0.64
C LEU A 6 133.92 18.41 -0.08
N VAL A 7 133.74 18.32 1.24
CA VAL A 7 132.40 18.10 1.86
C VAL A 7 131.91 19.32 2.65
N ARG A 8 132.69 20.41 2.69
CA ARG A 8 132.43 21.60 3.53
C ARG A 8 131.26 22.47 3.06
N ASN A 9 130.66 22.17 1.89
CA ASN A 9 129.52 22.88 1.30
C ASN A 9 128.27 21.99 1.09
N LEU A 10 128.11 20.92 1.87
CA LEU A 10 126.87 20.11 1.87
C LEU A 10 125.91 20.50 3.00
N GLY A 11 125.96 21.76 3.46
CA GLY A 11 125.10 22.31 4.52
C GLY A 11 123.61 22.38 4.21
N HIS A 12 123.15 21.92 3.04
CA HIS A 12 121.75 22.03 2.62
C HIS A 12 121.12 20.76 2.03
N ARG A 13 121.78 19.60 2.02
CA ARG A 13 121.28 18.46 1.20
C ARG A 13 120.77 17.22 1.90
N ILE A 14 120.78 17.11 3.23
CA ILE A 14 120.08 15.99 3.89
C ILE A 14 119.42 16.48 5.18
N GLN A 15 118.08 16.55 5.16
CA GLN A 15 117.23 16.63 6.34
C GLN A 15 116.51 15.29 6.51
N MET A 16 116.74 14.60 7.63
CA MET A 16 115.91 13.48 8.05
C MET A 16 114.66 14.02 8.77
N ARG A 17 113.49 13.48 8.47
CA ARG A 17 112.22 13.83 9.12
C ARG A 17 111.66 12.60 9.84
N ILE A 18 111.34 12.76 11.12
CA ILE A 18 110.69 11.73 11.94
C ILE A 18 109.18 11.90 11.80
N VAL A 19 108.47 10.80 11.51
CA VAL A 19 107.01 10.73 11.35
C VAL A 19 106.43 9.68 12.31
N PRO A 20 105.15 9.81 12.73
CA PRO A 20 104.51 8.85 13.63
C PRO A 20 104.34 7.46 12.99
N ASP A 21 104.25 6.42 13.84
CA ASP A 21 104.02 5.04 13.41
C ASP A 21 102.60 4.86 12.82
N PRO A 22 102.42 3.95 11.84
CA PRO A 22 101.11 3.71 11.22
C PRO A 22 100.14 3.02 12.19
N GLU A 23 98.93 3.56 12.33
CA GLU A 23 97.86 3.00 13.18
C GLU A 23 96.71 2.42 12.34
N PHE A 24 96.20 1.25 12.72
CA PHE A 24 95.11 0.56 12.02
C PHE A 24 93.84 0.48 12.88
N ALA A 25 92.67 0.66 12.28
CA ALA A 25 91.38 0.59 12.97
C ALA A 25 90.82 -0.85 12.96
N PRO A 26 90.60 -1.50 14.13
CA PRO A 26 90.03 -2.84 14.19
C PRO A 26 88.57 -2.87 13.73
N PHE A 27 88.13 -4.01 13.18
CA PHE A 27 86.79 -4.24 12.69
C PHE A 27 85.77 -4.17 13.83
N LYS A 28 84.67 -3.45 13.58
CA LYS A 28 83.53 -3.38 14.50
C LYS A 28 82.65 -4.62 14.35
N GLY A 29 83.15 -5.77 14.83
CA GLY A 29 82.49 -7.07 14.72
C GLY A 29 82.97 -7.92 13.52
N ILE A 30 82.20 -8.95 13.15
CA ILE A 30 82.52 -9.82 12.01
C ILE A 30 82.27 -9.06 10.72
N ARG A 31 83.30 -8.95 9.88
CA ARG A 31 83.19 -8.26 8.59
C ARG A 31 82.71 -9.23 7.51
N LEU A 32 81.63 -8.89 6.81
CA LEU A 32 81.14 -9.67 5.69
C LEU A 32 81.92 -9.32 4.41
N HIS A 33 82.44 -10.32 3.71
CA HIS A 33 83.23 -10.14 2.51
C HIS A 33 82.69 -10.99 1.35
N GLN A 34 82.69 -10.41 0.16
CA GLN A 34 82.41 -11.14 -1.07
C GLN A 34 83.76 -11.47 -1.69
N GLY A 35 84.14 -12.74 -1.71
CA GLY A 35 85.53 -13.15 -1.91
C GLY A 35 86.23 -12.63 -3.16
N ASP A 36 85.51 -12.32 -4.23
CA ASP A 36 86.10 -11.77 -5.46
C ASP A 36 86.41 -10.26 -5.39
N GLN A 37 86.15 -9.57 -4.27
CA GLN A 37 86.39 -8.13 -4.12
C GLN A 37 87.67 -7.83 -3.32
N PRO A 38 88.36 -6.70 -3.60
CA PRO A 38 89.52 -6.29 -2.81
C PRO A 38 89.13 -5.93 -1.37
N LEU A 39 89.96 -6.32 -0.40
CA LEU A 39 89.77 -6.03 1.03
C LEU A 39 90.39 -4.68 1.38
N ILE A 40 89.56 -3.75 1.88
CA ILE A 40 89.98 -2.38 2.24
C ILE A 40 90.12 -2.27 3.75
N LEU A 41 91.29 -1.88 4.26
CA LEU A 41 91.60 -1.74 5.68
C LEU A 41 91.83 -0.26 6.00
N ASP A 42 91.17 0.25 7.03
CA ASP A 42 91.25 1.66 7.42
C ASP A 42 92.34 1.89 8.50
N GLY A 43 93.02 3.03 8.43
CA GLY A 43 94.07 3.43 9.36
C GLY A 43 94.47 4.90 9.25
N SER A 44 95.62 5.26 9.79
CA SER A 44 96.20 6.60 9.70
C SER A 44 97.73 6.54 9.64
N HIS A 45 98.33 7.47 8.88
CA HIS A 45 99.78 7.59 8.65
C HIS A 45 100.40 6.39 7.92
N LEU A 46 99.63 5.70 7.07
CA LEU A 46 100.07 4.46 6.43
C LEU A 46 101.07 4.66 5.27
N ASN A 47 101.18 5.85 4.67
CA ASN A 47 102.08 6.09 3.52
C ASN A 47 103.22 7.08 3.82
N GLU A 48 103.40 7.49 5.09
CA GLU A 48 104.39 8.52 5.43
C GLU A 48 105.82 7.98 5.53
N ALA A 49 106.00 6.71 5.95
CA ALA A 49 107.31 6.08 6.12
C ALA A 49 107.42 4.65 5.58
N ALA A 50 106.36 4.08 4.99
CA ALA A 50 106.34 2.71 4.51
C ALA A 50 105.76 2.64 3.09
N GLU A 51 106.32 1.78 2.26
CA GLU A 51 105.82 1.49 0.91
C GLU A 51 104.93 0.24 0.90
N PRO A 52 104.09 0.01 -0.12
CA PRO A 52 103.18 -1.14 -0.17
C PRO A 52 103.85 -2.51 0.05
N GLN A 53 105.12 -2.64 -0.34
CA GLN A 53 105.93 -3.85 -0.17
C GLN A 53 106.35 -4.14 1.28
N ASP A 54 106.32 -3.14 2.16
CA ASP A 54 106.67 -3.29 3.58
C ASP A 54 105.52 -3.88 4.41
N TYR A 55 104.29 -3.85 3.88
CA TYR A 55 103.09 -4.36 4.53
C TYR A 55 102.91 -5.87 4.27
N LYS A 56 102.83 -6.65 5.35
CA LYS A 56 102.49 -8.08 5.29
C LYS A 56 101.16 -8.30 5.98
N ILE A 57 100.14 -8.64 5.18
CA ILE A 57 98.76 -8.83 5.65
C ILE A 57 98.36 -10.27 5.47
N PHE A 58 97.70 -10.82 6.48
CA PHE A 58 97.22 -12.19 6.48
C PHE A 58 95.74 -12.23 6.80
N VAL A 59 95.02 -13.12 6.12
CA VAL A 59 93.65 -13.50 6.42
C VAL A 59 93.70 -14.98 6.80
N GLY A 60 93.71 -15.23 8.10
CA GLY A 60 94.11 -16.51 8.67
C GLY A 60 95.53 -16.88 8.28
N SER A 61 95.74 -18.08 7.74
CA SER A 61 97.05 -18.54 7.28
C SER A 61 97.46 -18.03 5.89
N GLU A 62 96.54 -17.45 5.12
CA GLU A 62 96.81 -17.00 3.75
C GLU A 62 97.17 -15.52 3.66
N ARG A 63 98.06 -15.15 2.73
CA ARG A 63 98.52 -13.77 2.54
C ARG A 63 97.58 -12.96 1.65
N CYS A 64 97.30 -11.74 2.09
CA CYS A 64 96.66 -10.69 1.30
C CYS A 64 97.73 -9.75 0.74
N TYR A 65 97.82 -9.64 -0.59
CA TYR A 65 98.83 -8.79 -1.23
C TYR A 65 98.33 -7.36 -1.36
N VAL A 66 99.11 -6.40 -0.86
CA VAL A 66 98.74 -4.98 -0.86
C VAL A 66 98.87 -4.42 -2.27
N THR A 67 97.79 -3.85 -2.78
CA THR A 67 97.73 -3.25 -4.12
C THR A 67 97.90 -1.74 -4.06
N LEU A 68 97.36 -1.08 -3.03
CA LEU A 68 97.42 0.38 -2.88
C LEU A 68 97.48 0.78 -1.41
N VAL A 69 98.38 1.70 -1.07
CA VAL A 69 98.49 2.31 0.27
C VAL A 69 98.33 3.81 0.15
N ASP A 70 97.31 4.33 0.82
CA ASP A 70 97.07 5.75 1.02
C ASP A 70 97.19 6.09 2.50
N SER A 71 97.32 7.37 2.85
CA SER A 71 97.54 7.86 4.21
C SER A 71 96.51 7.36 5.24
N ARG A 72 95.30 7.01 4.81
CA ARG A 72 94.21 6.52 5.67
C ARG A 72 93.64 5.16 5.31
N GLN A 73 93.95 4.61 4.14
CA GLN A 73 93.35 3.36 3.68
C GLN A 73 94.36 2.51 2.95
N LEU A 74 94.27 1.21 3.16
CA LEU A 74 95.10 0.21 2.52
C LEU A 74 94.20 -0.81 1.84
N VAL A 75 94.46 -1.07 0.57
CA VAL A 75 93.71 -2.06 -0.21
C VAL A 75 94.59 -3.27 -0.47
N CYS A 76 94.10 -4.47 -0.15
CA CYS A 76 94.79 -5.72 -0.42
C CYS A 76 93.85 -6.74 -1.07
N ASN A 77 94.41 -7.60 -1.92
CA ASN A 77 93.66 -8.69 -2.55
C ASN A 77 94.00 -9.99 -1.85
N GLY A 78 92.98 -10.60 -1.23
CA GLY A 78 93.07 -11.86 -0.50
C GLY A 78 92.48 -13.03 -1.29
N PRO A 79 92.33 -14.20 -0.66
CA PRO A 79 91.74 -15.37 -1.29
C PRO A 79 90.24 -15.20 -1.58
N SER A 80 89.77 -15.75 -2.70
CA SER A 80 88.36 -15.68 -3.11
C SER A 80 87.43 -16.64 -2.38
N VAL A 81 88.00 -17.63 -1.70
CA VAL A 81 87.27 -18.60 -0.86
C VAL A 81 87.76 -18.43 0.57
N GLN A 82 86.82 -18.51 1.52
CA GLN A 82 87.12 -18.31 2.94
C GLN A 82 88.18 -19.33 3.43
N PRO A 83 89.36 -18.86 3.89
CA PRO A 83 90.40 -19.74 4.41
C PRO A 83 90.04 -20.28 5.79
N GLU A 84 90.78 -21.30 6.23
CA GLU A 84 90.56 -21.94 7.54
C GLU A 84 90.70 -20.93 8.69
N ALA A 85 89.89 -21.12 9.74
CA ALA A 85 89.75 -20.23 10.89
C ALA A 85 90.98 -20.25 11.83
N THR A 86 92.11 -19.74 11.33
CA THR A 86 93.42 -19.73 11.99
C THR A 86 93.95 -18.30 12.14
N ASP A 87 95.05 -18.12 12.89
CA ASP A 87 95.89 -16.91 12.88
C ASP A 87 97.00 -16.99 11.82
N GLU A 88 97.80 -15.94 11.63
CA GLU A 88 98.87 -15.96 10.62
C GLU A 88 100.01 -16.95 10.89
N ARG A 89 100.05 -17.56 12.08
CA ARG A 89 100.99 -18.60 12.47
C ARG A 89 100.38 -20.00 12.37
N GLY A 90 99.12 -20.10 11.93
CA GLY A 90 98.39 -21.36 11.74
C GLY A 90 97.74 -21.91 13.01
N GLN A 91 97.61 -21.13 14.08
CA GLN A 91 96.90 -21.55 15.30
C GLN A 91 95.39 -21.34 15.15
N PRO A 92 94.53 -22.32 15.46
CA PRO A 92 93.09 -22.20 15.28
C PRO A 92 92.47 -21.22 16.27
N ILE A 93 91.55 -20.38 15.77
CA ILE A 93 90.88 -19.33 16.54
C ILE A 93 89.49 -19.79 16.94
N VAL A 94 89.14 -19.57 18.21
CA VAL A 94 87.83 -19.88 18.77
C VAL A 94 86.80 -18.91 18.18
N GLY A 95 85.97 -19.39 17.25
CA GLY A 95 85.00 -18.55 16.54
C GLY A 95 84.70 -18.99 15.11
N GLY A 96 85.43 -19.98 14.56
CA GLY A 96 85.13 -20.59 13.26
C GLY A 96 85.35 -19.68 12.04
N LEU A 97 85.94 -18.50 12.24
CA LEU A 97 86.23 -17.51 11.19
C LEU A 97 87.73 -17.13 11.21
N PRO A 98 88.36 -16.84 10.05
CA PRO A 98 89.76 -16.44 9.97
C PRO A 98 90.01 -15.02 10.51
N LEU A 99 91.15 -14.82 11.18
CA LEU A 99 91.57 -13.51 11.72
C LEU A 99 92.42 -12.74 10.71
N VAL A 100 92.13 -11.45 10.57
CA VAL A 100 92.93 -10.56 9.74
C VAL A 100 93.99 -9.85 10.59
N SER A 101 95.26 -10.00 10.22
CA SER A 101 96.39 -9.38 10.92
C SER A 101 97.35 -8.68 9.95
N VAL A 102 97.95 -7.57 10.41
CA VAL A 102 98.86 -6.72 9.62
C VAL A 102 100.18 -6.56 10.36
N THR A 103 101.30 -6.72 9.65
CA THR A 103 102.66 -6.53 10.17
C THR A 103 103.46 -5.57 9.28
N VAL A 104 104.07 -4.54 9.87
CA VAL A 104 104.89 -3.51 9.18
C VAL A 104 106.15 -3.26 9.98
N GLY A 105 107.32 -3.58 9.42
CA GLY A 105 108.58 -3.50 10.15
C GLY A 105 108.56 -4.34 11.44
N ARG A 106 108.53 -3.69 12.61
CA ARG A 106 108.40 -4.33 13.93
C ARG A 106 107.01 -4.18 14.58
N LEU A 107 106.08 -3.48 13.92
CA LEU A 107 104.73 -3.25 14.42
C LEU A 107 103.79 -4.36 13.91
N ARG A 108 103.02 -4.98 14.82
CA ARG A 108 102.00 -6.01 14.51
C ARG A 108 100.67 -5.59 15.11
N THR A 109 99.61 -5.60 14.30
CA THR A 109 98.25 -5.23 14.71
C THR A 109 97.23 -6.24 14.20
N GLU A 110 96.31 -6.65 15.07
CA GLU A 110 95.21 -7.57 14.75
C GLU A 110 93.92 -6.77 14.51
N LEU A 111 93.27 -6.99 13.36
CA LEU A 111 92.13 -6.19 12.92
C LEU A 111 90.78 -6.81 13.30
N GLY A 112 90.63 -8.14 13.23
CA GLY A 112 89.37 -8.82 13.58
C GLY A 112 88.99 -9.94 12.61
N LEU A 113 87.79 -10.51 12.78
CA LEU A 113 87.29 -11.70 12.07
C LEU A 113 86.47 -11.36 10.80
N ILE A 114 86.49 -12.23 9.79
CA ILE A 114 85.82 -12.03 8.49
C ILE A 114 85.01 -13.28 8.03
N GLU A 115 83.84 -13.10 7.39
CA GLU A 115 82.92 -14.16 6.92
C GLU A 115 82.49 -13.95 5.45
N TYR A 116 82.38 -15.03 4.64
CA TYR A 116 82.05 -14.97 3.20
C TYR A 116 80.58 -15.37 2.93
N VAL A 117 79.87 -14.70 2.00
CA VAL A 117 78.41 -14.89 1.75
C VAL A 117 78.09 -15.65 0.45
N ASP A 118 77.24 -16.69 0.50
CA ASP A 118 76.82 -17.54 -0.63
C ASP A 118 75.55 -17.05 -1.40
N PRO A 119 75.60 -16.84 -2.73
CA PRO A 119 74.50 -16.25 -3.50
C PRO A 119 73.38 -17.22 -3.98
N ILE A 120 73.55 -18.54 -3.89
CA ILE A 120 72.65 -19.51 -4.55
C ILE A 120 71.35 -19.77 -3.77
N ALA A 121 71.37 -19.67 -2.43
CA ALA A 121 70.23 -19.98 -1.57
C ALA A 121 69.09 -18.95 -1.67
N THR A 122 69.43 -17.68 -1.90
CA THR A 122 68.45 -16.58 -1.97
C THR A 122 67.55 -16.70 -3.19
N LEU A 123 68.10 -17.13 -4.34
CA LEU A 123 67.39 -17.17 -5.62
C LEU A 123 66.25 -18.21 -5.64
N ARG A 124 66.41 -19.36 -4.96
CA ARG A 124 65.38 -20.41 -4.88
C ARG A 124 64.12 -19.95 -4.12
N LEU A 125 64.29 -19.15 -3.07
CA LEU A 125 63.19 -18.65 -2.25
C LEU A 125 62.30 -17.69 -3.06
N TRP A 126 62.92 -16.81 -3.85
CA TRP A 126 62.21 -15.83 -4.67
C TRP A 126 61.33 -16.48 -5.75
N VAL A 127 61.78 -17.57 -6.37
CA VAL A 127 60.99 -18.29 -7.39
C VAL A 127 59.70 -18.86 -6.80
N LEU A 128 59.75 -19.46 -5.60
CA LEU A 128 58.56 -20.01 -4.94
C LEU A 128 57.54 -18.92 -4.60
N VAL A 129 57.99 -17.78 -4.08
CA VAL A 129 57.10 -16.66 -3.75
C VAL A 129 56.39 -16.12 -5.00
N VAL A 130 57.12 -15.95 -6.10
CA VAL A 130 56.55 -15.43 -7.36
C VAL A 130 55.51 -16.39 -7.94
N THR A 131 55.77 -17.70 -7.93
CA THR A 131 54.81 -18.69 -8.44
C THR A 131 53.52 -18.76 -7.61
N ALA A 132 53.62 -18.68 -6.28
CA ALA A 132 52.46 -18.65 -5.39
C ALA A 132 51.62 -17.38 -5.61
N LEU A 133 52.27 -16.22 -5.78
CA LEU A 133 51.57 -14.96 -6.06
C LEU A 133 50.83 -15.01 -7.40
N ALA A 134 51.46 -15.55 -8.44
CA ALA A 134 50.86 -15.69 -9.76
C ALA A 134 49.62 -16.61 -9.74
N ALA A 135 49.70 -17.74 -9.03
CA ALA A 135 48.56 -18.65 -8.85
C ALA A 135 47.39 -17.96 -8.14
N LEU A 136 47.67 -17.22 -7.05
CA LEU A 136 46.64 -16.48 -6.32
C LEU A 136 45.97 -15.40 -7.18
N CYS A 137 46.75 -14.64 -7.94
CA CYS A 137 46.22 -13.65 -8.89
C CYS A 137 45.32 -14.30 -9.95
N SER A 138 45.71 -15.45 -10.51
CA SER A 138 44.90 -16.17 -11.50
C SER A 138 43.54 -16.63 -10.93
N LEU A 139 43.51 -17.10 -9.68
CA LEU A 139 42.29 -17.52 -8.99
C LEU A 139 41.33 -16.34 -8.77
N LEU A 140 41.86 -15.19 -8.33
CA LEU A 140 41.06 -13.98 -8.11
C LEU A 140 40.45 -13.45 -9.41
N VAL A 141 41.20 -13.47 -10.52
CA VAL A 141 40.66 -13.07 -11.84
C VAL A 141 39.52 -14.00 -12.28
N LEU A 142 39.67 -15.31 -12.06
CA LEU A 142 38.65 -16.29 -12.42
C LEU A 142 37.37 -16.13 -11.57
N LEU A 143 37.52 -15.88 -10.27
CA LEU A 143 36.40 -15.54 -9.38
C LEU A 143 35.72 -14.22 -9.78
N ALA A 144 36.48 -13.19 -10.11
CA ALA A 144 35.94 -11.91 -10.60
C ALA A 144 35.18 -12.09 -11.92
N PHE A 145 35.68 -12.93 -12.83
CA PHE A 145 35.01 -13.25 -14.08
C PHE A 145 33.69 -14.00 -13.84
N LEU A 146 33.67 -15.00 -12.96
CA LEU A 146 32.46 -15.73 -12.59
C LEU A 146 31.44 -14.83 -11.88
N TRP A 147 31.89 -13.92 -11.01
CA TRP A 147 31.03 -12.96 -10.32
C TRP A 147 30.44 -11.95 -11.31
N LYS A 148 31.24 -11.45 -12.26
CA LYS A 148 30.78 -10.59 -13.36
C LYS A 148 29.78 -11.31 -14.25
N LYS A 149 30.02 -12.60 -14.59
CA LYS A 149 29.09 -13.40 -15.39
C LYS A 149 27.75 -13.59 -14.67
N ARG A 150 27.76 -14.02 -13.40
CA ARG A 150 26.54 -14.17 -12.58
C ARG A 150 25.82 -12.84 -12.36
N ARG A 151 26.55 -11.75 -12.16
CA ARG A 151 25.98 -10.40 -12.04
C ARG A 151 25.30 -9.96 -13.34
N MET A 152 25.97 -10.17 -14.48
CA MET A 152 25.39 -9.88 -15.80
C MET A 152 24.17 -10.74 -16.11
N GLU A 153 24.14 -12.00 -15.71
CA GLU A 153 22.96 -12.87 -15.83
C GLU A 153 21.78 -12.33 -15.00
N ARG A 154 22.00 -11.98 -13.73
CA ARG A 154 20.97 -11.35 -12.88
C ARG A 154 20.48 -10.00 -13.41
N GLU A 155 21.38 -9.16 -13.92
CA GLU A 155 21.01 -7.88 -14.53
C GLU A 155 20.20 -8.09 -15.82
N ARG A 156 20.52 -9.11 -16.64
CA ARG A 156 19.70 -9.46 -17.81
C ARG A 156 18.32 -9.97 -17.42
N ASP A 157 18.23 -10.83 -16.40
CA ASP A 157 16.95 -11.36 -15.95
C ASP A 157 16.09 -10.27 -15.31
N TYR A 158 16.68 -9.36 -14.53
CA TYR A 158 15.99 -8.17 -14.03
C TYR A 158 15.49 -7.28 -15.16
N ARG A 159 16.31 -7.03 -16.20
CA ARG A 159 15.89 -6.26 -17.39
C ARG A 159 14.76 -6.94 -18.16
N LYS A 160 14.78 -8.27 -18.30
CA LYS A 160 13.69 -9.03 -18.93
C LYS A 160 12.39 -8.88 -18.14
N ILE A 161 12.43 -9.03 -16.81
CA ILE A 161 11.26 -8.86 -15.94
C ILE A 161 10.75 -7.43 -16.02
N GLN A 162 11.63 -6.43 -15.97
CA GLN A 162 11.25 -5.03 -16.11
C GLN A 162 10.60 -4.74 -17.48
N MET A 163 11.18 -5.24 -18.57
CA MET A 163 10.60 -5.08 -19.91
C MET A 163 9.25 -5.79 -20.03
N GLN A 164 9.10 -6.98 -19.43
CA GLN A 164 7.81 -7.68 -19.37
C GLN A 164 6.78 -6.89 -18.56
N MET A 165 7.18 -6.29 -17.44
CA MET A 165 6.33 -5.43 -16.63
C MET A 165 5.93 -4.15 -17.36
N GLU A 166 6.86 -3.47 -18.03
CA GLU A 166 6.57 -2.27 -18.83
C GLU A 166 5.68 -2.59 -20.05
N HIS A 167 5.90 -3.74 -20.69
CA HIS A 167 5.04 -4.21 -21.79
C HIS A 167 3.63 -4.53 -21.30
N LEU A 168 3.51 -5.23 -20.17
CA LEU A 168 2.22 -5.50 -19.53
C LEU A 168 1.53 -4.20 -19.13
N GLU A 169 2.23 -3.28 -18.47
CA GLU A 169 1.70 -1.97 -18.08
C GLU A 169 1.26 -1.15 -19.30
N SER A 170 2.05 -1.13 -20.38
CA SER A 170 1.67 -0.43 -21.61
C SER A 170 0.45 -1.06 -22.27
N ASN A 171 0.33 -2.39 -22.28
CA ASN A 171 -0.83 -3.08 -22.85
C ASN A 171 -2.08 -2.80 -22.03
N VAL A 172 -2.00 -2.93 -20.70
CA VAL A 172 -3.08 -2.56 -19.78
C VAL A 172 -3.47 -1.10 -19.97
N ARG A 173 -2.50 -0.18 -20.06
CA ARG A 173 -2.79 1.25 -20.27
C ARG A 173 -3.50 1.50 -21.60
N LYS A 174 -3.10 0.82 -22.68
CA LYS A 174 -3.76 0.92 -24.00
C LYS A 174 -5.19 0.37 -23.94
N GLU A 175 -5.36 -0.80 -23.34
CA GLU A 175 -6.67 -1.43 -23.14
C GLU A 175 -7.58 -0.54 -22.28
N CYS A 176 -7.07 0.02 -21.17
CA CYS A 176 -7.78 1.00 -20.34
C CYS A 176 -8.19 2.23 -21.15
N LYS A 177 -7.29 2.80 -21.96
CA LYS A 177 -7.60 3.99 -22.77
C LYS A 177 -8.67 3.71 -23.81
N GLN A 178 -8.59 2.56 -24.48
CA GLN A 178 -9.61 2.14 -25.43
C GLN A 178 -10.95 1.87 -24.72
N ALA A 179 -10.94 1.10 -23.63
CA ALA A 179 -12.14 0.80 -22.86
C ALA A 179 -12.76 2.07 -22.24
N PHE A 180 -11.93 3.03 -21.83
CA PHE A 180 -12.38 4.34 -21.38
C PHE A 180 -13.02 5.15 -22.50
N ALA A 181 -12.42 5.18 -23.70
CA ALA A 181 -13.03 5.84 -24.85
C ALA A 181 -14.37 5.20 -25.27
N GLU A 182 -14.46 3.86 -25.24
CA GLU A 182 -15.71 3.13 -25.47
C GLU A 182 -16.76 3.43 -24.38
N LEU A 183 -16.34 3.51 -23.11
CA LEU A 183 -17.23 3.87 -22.01
C LEU A 183 -17.71 5.32 -22.14
N GLN A 184 -16.80 6.25 -22.44
CA GLN A 184 -17.10 7.67 -22.59
C GLN A 184 -18.09 7.90 -23.74
N THR A 185 -17.85 7.32 -24.92
CA THR A 185 -18.79 7.38 -26.06
C THR A 185 -20.14 6.73 -25.74
N SER A 186 -20.16 5.62 -24.98
CA SER A 186 -21.41 5.00 -24.52
C SER A 186 -22.17 5.88 -23.53
N MET A 187 -21.47 6.56 -22.63
CA MET A 187 -22.03 7.50 -21.66
C MET A 187 -22.52 8.80 -22.32
N GLU A 188 -21.77 9.34 -23.28
CA GLU A 188 -22.13 10.52 -24.08
C GLU A 188 -23.30 10.22 -25.03
N SER A 189 -23.38 9.03 -25.63
CA SER A 189 -24.58 8.61 -26.39
C SER A 189 -25.86 8.47 -25.51
N CYS A 190 -25.68 8.44 -24.19
CA CYS A 190 -26.77 8.48 -23.21
C CYS A 190 -27.13 9.93 -22.80
N GLY A 191 -26.20 10.87 -22.96
CA GLY A 191 -26.37 12.27 -22.63
C GLY A 191 -25.85 13.17 -23.75
N ASP A 192 -26.72 13.52 -24.68
CA ASP A 192 -26.69 14.87 -25.26
C ASP A 192 -28.11 15.36 -25.54
N ASP A 193 -28.25 16.67 -25.26
CA ASP A 193 -29.29 17.65 -25.58
C ASP A 193 -30.69 17.48 -24.95
N ASP A 194 -31.03 18.41 -24.05
CA ASP A 194 -32.37 18.79 -23.53
C ASP A 194 -32.99 18.12 -22.28
N TYR A 195 -32.31 17.22 -21.57
CA TYR A 195 -32.81 16.74 -20.25
C TYR A 195 -31.87 17.10 -19.09
N GLU A 196 -31.93 18.38 -18.66
CA GLU A 196 -31.43 18.86 -17.36
C GLU A 196 -32.36 18.48 -16.18
N GLY A 197 -33.14 17.40 -16.31
CA GLY A 197 -33.89 16.85 -15.20
C GLY A 197 -32.95 16.11 -14.27
N ASN A 198 -32.48 16.77 -13.21
CA ASN A 198 -31.72 16.11 -12.16
C ASN A 198 -32.60 14.99 -11.57
N ASP A 199 -32.28 13.72 -11.84
CA ASP A 199 -32.92 12.51 -11.28
C ASP A 199 -32.65 12.37 -9.76
N ILE A 200 -32.68 13.49 -9.04
CA ILE A 200 -32.42 13.55 -7.61
C ILE A 200 -33.72 13.30 -6.88
N THR A 201 -33.65 12.35 -5.96
CA THR A 201 -34.74 12.02 -5.05
C THR A 201 -35.10 13.24 -4.23
N THR A 202 -36.38 13.62 -4.17
CA THR A 202 -36.83 14.77 -3.36
C THR A 202 -36.38 14.63 -1.90
N LEU A 203 -36.20 15.76 -1.20
CA LEU A 203 -35.79 15.75 0.21
C LEU A 203 -36.66 14.84 1.09
N VAL A 204 -37.96 14.79 0.82
CA VAL A 204 -38.94 13.96 1.54
C VAL A 204 -38.64 12.47 1.38
N GLU A 205 -38.47 12.02 0.14
CA GLU A 205 -38.16 10.63 -0.17
C GLU A 205 -36.74 10.27 0.31
N PHE A 206 -35.79 11.20 0.24
CA PHE A 206 -34.46 11.03 0.80
C PHE A 206 -34.49 10.79 2.32
N ILE A 207 -35.26 11.59 3.06
CA ILE A 207 -35.42 11.44 4.52
C ILE A 207 -36.13 10.14 4.84
N HIS A 208 -37.17 9.79 4.09
CA HIS A 208 -37.86 8.52 4.26
C HIS A 208 -36.89 7.33 4.13
N ARG A 209 -36.04 7.34 3.09
CA ARG A 209 -35.01 6.31 2.90
C ARG A 209 -33.97 6.31 4.00
N LEU A 210 -33.45 7.49 4.37
CA LEU A 210 -32.44 7.66 5.40
C LEU A 210 -32.89 7.15 6.78
N LEU A 211 -34.17 7.34 7.12
CA LEU A 211 -34.69 6.98 8.45
C LEU A 211 -35.20 5.54 8.50
N TRP A 212 -35.76 5.01 7.41
CA TRP A 212 -36.62 3.83 7.46
C TRP A 212 -36.14 2.63 6.62
N GLU A 213 -35.40 2.85 5.53
CA GLU A 213 -35.10 1.79 4.56
C GLU A 213 -34.23 0.68 5.15
N ASP A 214 -33.22 1.04 5.95
CA ASP A 214 -32.35 0.09 6.64
C ASP A 214 -33.06 -0.67 7.78
N ASN A 215 -34.12 -0.09 8.33
CA ASN A 215 -34.84 -0.63 9.48
C ASN A 215 -36.02 -1.55 9.07
N GLY A 216 -36.25 -1.73 7.77
CA GLY A 216 -37.31 -2.63 7.27
C GLY A 216 -38.73 -2.14 7.57
N TRP A 217 -38.91 -0.85 7.86
CA TRP A 217 -40.21 -0.26 8.14
C TRP A 217 -41.03 -0.17 6.84
N THR A 218 -42.16 -0.89 6.79
CA THR A 218 -43.00 -1.00 5.58
C THR A 218 -44.32 -0.24 5.64
N HIS A 219 -44.63 0.46 6.73
CA HIS A 219 -45.83 1.30 6.77
C HIS A 219 -45.66 2.49 5.81
N SER A 220 -46.65 2.67 4.94
CA SER A 220 -46.80 3.82 4.08
C SER A 220 -46.86 5.11 4.92
N PRO A 221 -46.43 6.26 4.37
CA PRO A 221 -46.55 7.55 5.01
C PRO A 221 -48.02 8.00 4.93
N SER A 222 -48.96 7.28 5.56
CA SER A 222 -50.20 7.91 6.00
C SER A 222 -49.85 8.78 7.22
N LEU A 223 -49.11 9.84 6.91
CA LEU A 223 -48.95 11.03 7.72
C LEU A 223 -50.36 11.59 7.91
N TYR A 224 -50.63 12.22 9.05
CA TYR A 224 -51.91 12.86 9.40
C TYR A 224 -52.97 11.93 10.01
N VAL A 225 -52.95 11.87 11.34
CA VAL A 225 -54.21 11.97 12.10
C VAL A 225 -54.30 13.42 12.56
N SER A 226 -55.36 14.12 12.18
CA SER A 226 -55.58 15.55 12.46
C SER A 226 -55.77 15.86 13.95
N THR A 227 -56.08 14.85 14.76
CA THR A 227 -56.16 14.94 16.22
C THR A 227 -55.18 13.98 16.86
N LEU A 228 -54.15 14.51 17.51
CA LEU A 228 -53.23 13.70 18.29
C LEU A 228 -53.95 13.23 19.57
N PRO A 229 -53.99 11.92 19.88
CA PRO A 229 -54.46 11.44 21.18
C PRO A 229 -53.80 12.23 22.31
N VAL A 230 -54.56 12.56 23.36
CA VAL A 230 -54.09 13.40 24.49
C VAL A 230 -52.76 12.87 25.07
N THR A 231 -52.60 11.55 25.12
CA THR A 231 -51.37 10.88 25.58
C THR A 231 -50.15 11.18 24.71
N LEU A 232 -50.31 11.21 23.38
CA LEU A 232 -49.23 11.53 22.46
C LEU A 232 -48.92 13.02 22.48
N ALA A 233 -49.92 13.90 22.67
CA ALA A 233 -49.68 15.33 22.84
C ALA A 233 -48.89 15.66 24.12
N GLN A 234 -49.21 14.99 25.23
CA GLN A 234 -48.45 15.11 26.47
C GLN A 234 -47.02 14.57 26.32
N PHE A 235 -46.84 13.44 25.63
CA PHE A 235 -45.52 12.89 25.37
C PHE A 235 -44.66 13.81 24.47
N ASP A 236 -45.27 14.37 23.43
CA ASP A 236 -44.62 15.35 22.56
C ASP A 236 -44.21 16.63 23.32
N ALA A 237 -45.01 17.07 24.29
CA ALA A 237 -44.63 18.15 25.19
C ALA A 237 -43.41 17.78 26.07
N LEU A 238 -43.31 16.53 26.55
CA LEU A 238 -42.12 16.06 27.29
C LEU A 238 -40.86 16.06 26.42
N LEU A 239 -40.97 15.72 25.13
CA LEU A 239 -39.84 15.72 24.19
C LEU A 239 -39.31 17.13 23.89
N SER A 240 -40.09 18.17 24.19
CA SER A 240 -39.63 19.56 24.15
C SER A 240 -38.64 19.89 25.29
N SER A 241 -38.49 19.00 26.28
CA SER A 241 -37.47 19.10 27.31
C SER A 241 -36.18 18.41 26.88
N LYS A 242 -35.11 19.19 26.69
CA LYS A 242 -33.78 18.68 26.34
C LYS A 242 -33.27 17.61 27.30
N GLN A 243 -33.48 17.81 28.61
CA GLN A 243 -33.06 16.86 29.64
C GLN A 243 -33.79 15.51 29.52
N PHE A 244 -35.05 15.50 29.09
CA PHE A 244 -35.80 14.27 28.89
C PHE A 244 -35.25 13.46 27.70
N VAL A 245 -34.91 14.15 26.60
CA VAL A 245 -34.27 13.50 25.44
C VAL A 245 -32.90 12.93 25.82
N PHE A 246 -32.12 13.66 26.63
CA PHE A 246 -30.86 13.14 27.19
C PHE A 246 -31.07 11.86 28.00
N SER A 247 -32.06 11.82 28.88
CA SER A 247 -32.36 10.60 29.66
C SER A 247 -32.72 9.41 28.77
N ILE A 248 -33.45 9.62 27.66
CA ILE A 248 -33.76 8.55 26.69
C ILE A 248 -32.47 7.99 26.09
N VAL A 249 -31.59 8.86 25.61
CA VAL A 249 -30.33 8.45 24.98
C VAL A 249 -29.39 7.78 25.97
N GLU A 250 -29.22 8.34 27.16
CA GLU A 250 -28.39 7.74 28.22
C GLU A 250 -28.90 6.37 28.67
N THR A 251 -30.22 6.20 28.78
CA THR A 251 -30.83 4.90 29.10
C THR A 251 -30.49 3.88 28.02
N ALA A 252 -30.64 4.25 26.74
CA ALA A 252 -30.30 3.38 25.62
C ALA A 252 -28.80 3.03 25.54
N GLU A 253 -27.91 3.95 25.91
CA GLU A 253 -26.46 3.70 25.93
C GLU A 253 -26.01 2.88 27.14
N SER A 254 -26.74 2.95 28.25
CA SER A 254 -26.45 2.14 29.44
C SER A 254 -26.81 0.66 29.25
N GLU A 255 -27.68 0.35 28.29
CA GLU A 255 -28.13 -1.02 28.03
C GLU A 255 -27.14 -1.77 27.13
N SER A 256 -26.31 -2.63 27.72
CA SER A 256 -25.34 -3.46 26.99
C SER A 256 -25.98 -4.51 26.06
N GLY A 257 -27.27 -4.80 26.23
CA GLY A 257 -28.02 -5.79 25.45
C GLY A 257 -28.66 -5.25 24.17
N MET A 258 -28.70 -3.92 23.96
CA MET A 258 -29.30 -3.35 22.75
C MET A 258 -28.46 -3.64 21.52
N SER A 259 -29.09 -4.22 20.50
CA SER A 259 -28.48 -4.45 19.20
C SER A 259 -28.23 -3.14 18.43
N LEU A 260 -27.28 -3.19 17.48
CA LEU A 260 -26.98 -2.04 16.62
C LEU A 260 -28.19 -1.56 15.79
N SER A 261 -29.07 -2.49 15.43
CA SER A 261 -30.32 -2.22 14.71
C SER A 261 -31.31 -1.45 15.59
N GLU A 262 -31.51 -1.88 16.84
CA GLU A 262 -32.38 -1.19 17.80
C GLU A 262 -31.88 0.22 18.10
N LYS A 263 -30.56 0.40 18.29
CA LYS A 263 -29.95 1.73 18.44
C LYS A 263 -30.16 2.59 17.19
N SER A 264 -30.10 2.01 15.99
CA SER A 264 -30.37 2.72 14.74
C SER A 264 -31.84 3.14 14.64
N MET A 265 -32.76 2.24 14.95
CA MET A 265 -34.20 2.51 14.98
C MET A 265 -34.54 3.63 15.96
N LEU A 266 -34.03 3.57 17.19
CA LEU A 266 -34.22 4.63 18.19
C LEU A 266 -33.68 5.98 17.70
N SER A 267 -32.49 6.00 17.08
CA SER A 267 -31.94 7.21 16.49
C SER A 267 -32.82 7.78 15.37
N SER A 268 -33.39 6.93 14.50
CA SER A 268 -34.31 7.34 13.44
C SER A 268 -35.61 7.91 14.02
N LEU A 269 -36.18 7.28 15.04
CA LEU A 269 -37.39 7.75 15.73
C LEU A 269 -37.18 9.11 16.40
N LEU A 270 -36.06 9.27 17.12
CA LEU A 270 -35.73 10.54 17.78
C LEU A 270 -35.55 11.66 16.77
N ILE A 271 -34.78 11.43 15.68
CA ILE A 271 -34.65 12.43 14.62
C ILE A 271 -36.01 12.73 14.01
N ALA A 272 -36.78 11.73 13.59
CA ALA A 272 -38.09 11.92 12.97
C ALA A 272 -39.04 12.79 13.79
N VAL A 273 -39.10 12.58 15.11
CA VAL A 273 -39.97 13.36 15.99
C VAL A 273 -39.45 14.78 16.21
N LEU A 274 -38.12 14.93 16.35
CA LEU A 274 -37.49 16.24 16.57
C LEU A 274 -37.49 17.13 15.31
N LEU A 275 -37.57 16.55 14.10
CA LEU A 275 -37.57 17.31 12.84
C LEU A 275 -38.68 18.36 12.73
N ARG A 276 -39.78 18.22 13.48
CA ARG A 276 -40.86 19.23 13.54
C ARG A 276 -40.35 20.61 13.98
N ASN A 277 -39.36 20.64 14.86
CA ASN A 277 -38.65 21.86 15.23
C ASN A 277 -37.15 21.65 14.99
N PHE A 278 -36.72 21.93 13.75
CA PHE A 278 -35.36 21.64 13.31
C PHE A 278 -34.28 22.39 14.09
N GLN A 279 -34.58 23.62 14.54
CA GLN A 279 -33.66 24.39 15.38
C GLN A 279 -33.45 23.70 16.75
N TYR A 280 -34.54 23.25 17.39
CA TYR A 280 -34.44 22.48 18.63
C TYR A 280 -33.75 21.13 18.42
N CYS A 281 -34.07 20.42 17.32
CA CYS A 281 -33.39 19.19 16.94
C CYS A 281 -31.87 19.39 16.86
N THR A 282 -31.44 20.47 16.22
CA THR A 282 -30.02 20.82 16.07
C THR A 282 -29.35 21.10 17.42
N ASP A 283 -29.98 21.88 18.30
CA ASP A 283 -29.43 22.13 19.64
C ASP A 283 -29.30 20.84 20.47
N VAL A 284 -30.30 19.96 20.41
CA VAL A 284 -30.27 18.65 21.08
C VAL A 284 -29.12 17.79 20.54
N VAL A 285 -29.01 17.63 19.21
CA VAL A 285 -27.98 16.80 18.58
C VAL A 285 -26.57 17.31 18.88
N LEU A 286 -26.32 18.62 18.73
CA LEU A 286 -25.01 19.20 19.02
C LEU A 286 -24.65 19.11 20.50
N SER A 287 -25.62 19.22 21.40
CA SER A 287 -25.37 19.09 22.83
C SER A 287 -25.11 17.64 23.25
N LEU A 288 -25.84 16.68 22.69
CA LEU A 288 -25.57 15.25 22.87
C LEU A 288 -24.18 14.89 22.35
N LEU A 289 -23.78 15.44 21.20
CA LEU A 289 -22.44 15.27 20.65
C LEU A 289 -21.36 15.77 21.62
N LYS A 290 -21.50 16.98 22.18
CA LYS A 290 -20.58 17.51 23.20
C LYS A 290 -20.49 16.61 24.43
N ALA A 291 -21.64 16.17 24.95
CA ALA A 291 -21.68 15.28 26.11
C ALA A 291 -21.06 13.90 25.82
N HIS A 292 -21.28 13.36 24.63
CA HIS A 292 -20.70 12.09 24.18
C HIS A 292 -19.18 12.18 24.06
N ILE A 293 -18.65 13.25 23.44
CA ILE A 293 -17.21 13.51 23.36
C ILE A 293 -16.61 13.57 24.76
N ALA A 294 -17.20 14.37 25.66
CA ALA A 294 -16.73 14.48 27.03
C ALA A 294 -16.72 13.10 27.73
N LYS A 295 -17.82 12.34 27.63
CA LYS A 295 -17.92 11.00 28.24
C LYS A 295 -16.85 10.03 27.70
N SER A 296 -16.59 10.04 26.41
CA SER A 296 -15.56 9.19 25.78
C SER A 296 -14.14 9.59 26.19
N VAL A 297 -13.86 10.88 26.38
CA VAL A 297 -12.59 11.37 26.91
C VAL A 297 -12.39 10.87 28.34
N HIS A 298 -13.40 10.99 29.21
CA HIS A 298 -13.32 10.49 30.59
C HIS A 298 -13.14 8.97 30.65
N ALA A 299 -13.71 8.23 29.69
CA ALA A 299 -13.54 6.79 29.56
C ALA A 299 -12.21 6.35 28.92
N GLY A 300 -11.39 7.29 28.43
CA GLY A 300 -10.12 6.98 27.74
C GLY A 300 -10.29 6.34 26.36
N THR A 301 -11.47 6.48 25.72
CA THR A 301 -11.81 5.89 24.41
C THR A 301 -11.91 6.93 23.29
N SER A 302 -11.28 8.07 23.47
CA SER A 302 -11.41 9.22 22.58
C SER A 302 -10.69 9.07 21.23
N ASP A 303 -9.70 8.17 21.13
CA ASP A 303 -8.98 7.83 19.90
C ASP A 303 -9.78 6.94 18.93
N ILE A 304 -10.78 6.24 19.45
CA ILE A 304 -11.70 5.36 18.70
C ILE A 304 -13.08 5.97 18.45
N LEU A 305 -13.32 7.19 18.94
CA LEU A 305 -14.59 7.90 18.76
C LEU A 305 -14.94 8.05 17.27
N PHE A 306 -16.20 7.82 16.90
CA PHE A 306 -16.71 7.80 15.52
C PHE A 306 -16.16 6.70 14.59
N ARG A 307 -15.32 5.76 15.06
CA ARG A 307 -14.79 4.68 14.18
C ARG A 307 -15.76 3.53 13.95
N LYS A 308 -16.61 3.22 14.93
CA LYS A 308 -17.51 2.05 14.89
C LYS A 308 -18.99 2.41 14.70
N SER A 309 -19.40 3.65 15.00
CA SER A 309 -20.79 4.10 14.88
C SER A 309 -21.78 3.27 15.72
N ASP A 310 -21.35 2.86 16.92
CA ASP A 310 -22.09 1.98 17.84
C ASP A 310 -23.00 2.73 18.81
N SER A 311 -22.89 4.06 18.84
CA SER A 311 -23.68 4.93 19.71
C SER A 311 -24.93 5.48 19.00
N VAL A 312 -26.03 5.59 19.73
CA VAL A 312 -27.25 6.32 19.35
C VAL A 312 -26.91 7.76 18.99
N VAL A 313 -26.02 8.42 19.74
CA VAL A 313 -25.59 9.82 19.48
C VAL A 313 -24.89 9.91 18.13
N GLU A 314 -23.92 9.04 17.85
CA GLU A 314 -23.20 9.02 16.58
C GLU A 314 -24.14 8.81 15.39
N LYS A 315 -25.14 7.93 15.54
CA LYS A 315 -26.17 7.69 14.52
C LYS A 315 -27.12 8.90 14.35
N MET A 316 -27.50 9.58 15.42
CA MET A 316 -28.31 10.81 15.36
C MET A 316 -27.55 11.93 14.66
N VAL A 317 -26.29 12.15 15.02
CA VAL A 317 -25.42 13.16 14.40
C VAL A 317 -25.24 12.87 12.90
N SER A 318 -25.01 11.61 12.53
CA SER A 318 -24.91 11.21 11.12
C SER A 318 -26.19 11.54 10.34
N LYS A 319 -27.37 11.19 10.87
CA LYS A 319 -28.66 11.48 10.21
C LYS A 319 -28.92 12.99 10.11
N TRP A 320 -28.73 13.73 11.19
CA TRP A 320 -28.87 15.19 11.20
C TRP A 320 -27.94 15.85 10.20
N LEU A 321 -26.66 15.44 10.16
CA LEU A 321 -25.67 15.98 9.23
C LEU A 321 -26.06 15.69 7.78
N MET A 322 -26.55 14.47 7.47
CA MET A 322 -27.02 14.14 6.12
C MET A 322 -28.22 14.98 5.68
N ILE A 323 -29.15 15.31 6.60
CA ILE A 323 -30.28 16.20 6.32
C ILE A 323 -29.80 17.63 6.04
N CYS A 324 -28.89 18.15 6.88
CA CYS A 324 -28.28 19.46 6.72
C CYS A 324 -27.49 19.62 5.41
N LEU A 325 -26.85 18.55 4.95
CA LEU A 325 -26.00 18.58 3.75
C LEU A 325 -26.74 18.17 2.47
N TYR A 326 -28.02 17.82 2.54
CA TYR A 326 -28.78 17.33 1.39
C TYR A 326 -28.69 18.28 0.19
N ASP A 327 -28.93 19.58 0.37
CA ASP A 327 -28.92 20.55 -0.74
C ASP A 327 -27.52 20.66 -1.37
N SER A 328 -26.47 20.65 -0.54
CA SER A 328 -25.08 20.65 -1.02
C SER A 328 -24.76 19.37 -1.80
N ILE A 329 -25.14 18.21 -1.27
CA ILE A 329 -24.95 16.91 -1.91
C ILE A 329 -25.70 16.85 -3.23
N ALA A 330 -26.96 17.31 -3.25
CA ALA A 330 -27.80 17.35 -4.43
C ALA A 330 -27.23 18.25 -5.52
N GLN A 331 -26.68 19.40 -5.14
CA GLN A 331 -26.15 20.37 -6.11
C GLN A 331 -24.79 19.98 -6.68
N TYR A 332 -23.84 19.50 -5.85
CA TYR A 332 -22.44 19.35 -6.28
C TYR A 332 -21.99 17.90 -6.45
N GLN A 333 -22.43 16.97 -5.59
CA GLN A 333 -21.90 15.60 -5.56
C GLN A 333 -22.81 14.57 -6.25
N ALA A 334 -24.13 14.79 -6.27
CA ALA A 334 -25.10 13.81 -6.74
C ALA A 334 -24.91 13.42 -8.21
N GLN A 335 -24.64 14.39 -9.09
CA GLN A 335 -24.38 14.13 -10.50
C GLN A 335 -23.09 13.33 -10.70
N LYS A 336 -22.01 13.69 -10.00
CA LYS A 336 -20.72 12.97 -10.05
C LYS A 336 -20.88 11.53 -9.55
N TYR A 337 -21.63 11.33 -8.48
CA TYR A 337 -21.97 10.01 -7.95
C TYR A 337 -22.81 9.18 -8.94
N SER A 338 -23.83 9.80 -9.55
CA SER A 338 -24.69 9.14 -10.55
C SER A 338 -23.89 8.68 -11.77
N THR A 339 -23.01 9.54 -12.30
CA THR A 339 -22.14 9.19 -13.43
C THR A 339 -21.14 8.09 -13.03
N LEU A 340 -20.57 8.12 -11.83
CA LEU A 340 -19.72 7.04 -11.31
C LEU A 340 -20.49 5.72 -11.19
N PHE A 341 -21.70 5.74 -10.65
CA PHE A 341 -22.55 4.56 -10.55
C PHE A 341 -22.85 3.97 -11.93
N LYS A 342 -23.25 4.79 -12.90
CA LYS A 342 -23.51 4.39 -14.30
C LYS A 342 -22.24 3.79 -14.93
N ALA A 343 -21.08 4.39 -14.73
CA ALA A 343 -19.79 3.90 -15.23
C ALA A 343 -19.42 2.53 -14.64
N LEU A 344 -19.57 2.35 -13.32
CA LEU A 344 -19.32 1.08 -12.64
C LEU A 344 -20.29 -0.02 -13.09
N LYS A 345 -21.57 0.31 -13.20
CA LYS A 345 -22.62 -0.60 -13.69
C LYS A 345 -22.29 -1.07 -15.12
N TYR A 346 -22.06 -0.13 -16.03
CA TYR A 346 -21.68 -0.44 -17.42
C TYR A 346 -20.42 -1.30 -17.49
N GLN A 347 -19.35 -0.93 -16.76
CA GLN A 347 -18.10 -1.69 -16.77
C GLN A 347 -18.31 -3.13 -16.31
N THR A 348 -19.18 -3.33 -15.32
CA THR A 348 -19.51 -4.66 -14.78
C THR A 348 -20.35 -5.48 -15.76
N GLU A 349 -21.39 -4.89 -16.35
CA GLU A 349 -22.36 -5.56 -17.23
C GLU A 349 -21.86 -5.80 -18.66
N ARG A 350 -20.76 -5.15 -19.04
CA ARG A 350 -20.04 -5.40 -20.31
C ARG A 350 -19.48 -6.82 -20.41
N GLY A 351 -19.23 -7.47 -19.26
CA GLY A 351 -18.70 -8.83 -19.18
C GLY A 351 -19.68 -9.81 -18.55
N PRO A 352 -19.36 -11.12 -18.55
CA PRO A 352 -20.15 -12.12 -17.85
C PRO A 352 -20.29 -11.81 -16.36
N VAL A 353 -21.53 -11.89 -15.86
CA VAL A 353 -21.88 -11.75 -14.44
C VAL A 353 -22.63 -12.99 -13.99
N ASP A 354 -22.16 -13.62 -12.92
CA ASP A 354 -22.85 -14.75 -12.29
C ASP A 354 -24.07 -14.24 -11.52
N ALA A 355 -25.25 -14.76 -11.86
CA ALA A 355 -26.54 -14.33 -11.32
C ALA A 355 -26.78 -14.83 -9.89
N VAL A 356 -26.09 -15.89 -9.48
CA VAL A 356 -26.21 -16.49 -8.14
C VAL A 356 -25.23 -15.86 -7.17
N THR A 357 -23.96 -15.73 -7.56
CA THR A 357 -22.90 -15.22 -6.66
C THR A 357 -22.68 -13.70 -6.75
N GLY A 358 -23.13 -13.07 -7.84
CA GLY A 358 -22.83 -11.68 -8.17
C GLY A 358 -21.36 -11.46 -8.55
N ASN A 359 -20.62 -12.52 -8.91
CA ASN A 359 -19.24 -12.40 -9.35
C ASN A 359 -19.18 -11.98 -10.81
N ALA A 360 -18.36 -10.99 -11.14
CA ALA A 360 -18.28 -10.41 -12.47
C ALA A 360 -16.86 -10.51 -13.04
N ARG A 361 -16.76 -10.63 -14.37
CA ARG A 361 -15.46 -10.66 -15.06
C ARG A 361 -14.71 -9.33 -14.96
N TYR A 362 -15.44 -8.23 -15.08
CA TYR A 362 -14.92 -6.87 -14.95
C TYR A 362 -15.43 -6.29 -13.65
N THR A 363 -14.55 -6.15 -12.66
CA THR A 363 -14.87 -5.60 -11.35
C THR A 363 -13.64 -4.91 -10.78
N ILE A 364 -13.86 -4.01 -9.83
CA ILE A 364 -12.79 -3.40 -9.03
C ILE A 364 -12.58 -4.12 -7.68
N ASN A 365 -13.45 -5.08 -7.35
CA ASN A 365 -13.39 -5.83 -6.10
C ASN A 365 -12.90 -7.27 -6.35
N GLU A 366 -11.71 -7.60 -5.85
CA GLU A 366 -11.12 -8.94 -6.01
C GLU A 366 -12.03 -10.05 -5.48
N ALA A 367 -12.74 -9.83 -4.37
CA ALA A 367 -13.62 -10.82 -3.77
C ALA A 367 -14.83 -11.15 -4.65
N LYS A 368 -15.19 -10.25 -5.57
CA LYS A 368 -16.28 -10.42 -6.55
C LYS A 368 -15.79 -10.72 -7.95
N LEU A 369 -14.51 -11.06 -8.12
CA LEU A 369 -13.94 -11.38 -9.42
C LEU A 369 -14.34 -12.79 -9.86
N LEU A 370 -14.90 -12.89 -11.07
CA LEU A 370 -15.20 -14.17 -11.69
C LEU A 370 -13.91 -14.86 -12.16
N ARG A 371 -13.56 -15.97 -11.49
CA ARG A 371 -12.37 -16.78 -11.78
C ARG A 371 -12.64 -17.94 -12.75
N GLU A 372 -13.90 -18.26 -13.02
CA GLU A 372 -14.23 -19.29 -14.01
C GLU A 372 -13.93 -18.79 -15.43
N ILE A 373 -13.47 -19.69 -16.29
CA ILE A 373 -13.24 -19.40 -17.72
C ILE A 373 -14.59 -19.55 -18.42
N VAL A 374 -15.13 -18.42 -18.87
CA VAL A 374 -16.43 -18.34 -19.57
C VAL A 374 -16.22 -17.70 -20.94
N ASP A 375 -16.76 -18.34 -21.96
CA ASP A 375 -16.78 -17.83 -23.32
C ASP A 375 -17.69 -16.61 -23.41
N CYS A 376 -17.12 -15.48 -23.82
CA CYS A 376 -17.82 -14.20 -23.88
C CYS A 376 -18.17 -13.88 -25.32
N THR A 377 -19.31 -14.38 -25.79
CA THR A 377 -19.86 -14.02 -27.11
C THR A 377 -20.95 -12.96 -26.93
N SER A 378 -20.75 -11.79 -27.53
CA SER A 378 -21.75 -10.72 -27.55
C SER A 378 -22.84 -11.05 -28.56
N VAL A 379 -24.10 -10.84 -28.16
CA VAL A 379 -25.29 -11.06 -29.00
C VAL A 379 -26.08 -9.75 -29.09
N GLU A 380 -26.52 -9.38 -30.28
CA GLU A 380 -27.41 -8.23 -30.49
C GLU A 380 -28.83 -8.72 -30.83
N CYS A 381 -29.79 -8.45 -29.96
CA CYS A 381 -31.18 -8.90 -30.10
C CYS A 381 -32.09 -7.75 -30.56
N LEU A 382 -33.12 -8.07 -31.34
CA LEU A 382 -34.17 -7.14 -31.76
C LEU A 382 -35.36 -7.24 -30.81
N VAL A 383 -35.61 -6.21 -30.00
CA VAL A 383 -36.63 -6.24 -28.93
C VAL A 383 -37.83 -5.37 -29.26
N MET A 384 -39.03 -5.91 -29.15
CA MET A 384 -40.30 -5.17 -29.24
C MET A 384 -40.87 -4.93 -27.83
N THR A 385 -41.31 -3.70 -27.54
CA THR A 385 -41.85 -3.32 -26.23
C THR A 385 -43.28 -3.81 -26.02
N LEU A 386 -43.77 -3.71 -24.78
CA LEU A 386 -45.17 -4.00 -24.41
C LEU A 386 -46.19 -3.24 -25.26
N ASP A 387 -45.89 -1.98 -25.58
CA ASP A 387 -46.76 -1.12 -26.41
C ASP A 387 -46.63 -1.38 -27.93
N GLY A 388 -45.86 -2.40 -28.33
CA GLY A 388 -45.61 -2.72 -29.74
C GLY A 388 -44.59 -1.82 -30.44
N CYS A 389 -43.95 -0.88 -29.73
CA CYS A 389 -42.86 -0.06 -30.26
C CYS A 389 -41.57 -0.89 -30.47
N GLY A 390 -40.81 -0.55 -31.50
CA GLY A 390 -39.55 -1.22 -31.86
C GLY A 390 -39.55 -1.72 -33.32
N PRO A 391 -38.57 -2.56 -33.71
CA PRO A 391 -37.59 -3.24 -32.86
C PRO A 391 -36.42 -2.36 -32.41
N PHE A 392 -36.00 -2.49 -31.15
CA PHE A 392 -34.79 -1.87 -30.59
C PHE A 392 -33.64 -2.87 -30.60
N ASN A 393 -32.43 -2.43 -30.96
CA ASN A 393 -31.22 -3.23 -30.86
C ASN A 393 -30.70 -3.23 -29.42
N VAL A 394 -30.70 -4.38 -28.76
CA VAL A 394 -30.19 -4.54 -27.39
C VAL A 394 -29.01 -5.50 -27.39
N ARG A 395 -27.86 -5.03 -26.90
CA ARG A 395 -26.65 -5.85 -26.74
C ARG A 395 -26.72 -6.64 -25.44
N ALA A 396 -26.49 -7.95 -25.53
CA ALA A 396 -26.38 -8.88 -24.41
C ALA A 396 -25.16 -9.81 -24.61
N ILE A 397 -24.94 -10.71 -23.66
CA ILE A 397 -23.88 -11.73 -23.71
C ILE A 397 -24.58 -13.08 -23.75
N ALA A 398 -24.09 -14.03 -24.55
CA ALA A 398 -24.74 -15.32 -24.71
C ALA A 398 -24.88 -16.12 -23.39
N CYS A 399 -24.01 -15.85 -22.42
CA CYS A 399 -24.08 -16.45 -21.09
C CYS A 399 -24.95 -15.65 -20.10
N ASP A 400 -25.66 -14.60 -20.52
CA ASP A 400 -26.61 -13.91 -19.64
C ASP A 400 -27.84 -14.78 -19.38
N THR A 401 -28.41 -14.69 -18.17
CA THR A 401 -29.73 -15.26 -17.85
C THR A 401 -30.85 -14.43 -18.47
N ILE A 402 -32.08 -14.96 -18.44
CA ILE A 402 -33.25 -14.25 -18.96
C ILE A 402 -33.55 -13.00 -18.13
N SER A 403 -33.42 -13.08 -16.81
CA SER A 403 -33.56 -11.91 -15.93
C SER A 403 -32.49 -10.84 -16.17
N GLN A 404 -31.24 -11.23 -16.43
CA GLN A 404 -30.19 -10.29 -16.82
C GLN A 404 -30.49 -9.61 -18.17
N LEU A 405 -31.04 -10.36 -19.13
CA LEU A 405 -31.50 -9.78 -20.40
C LEU A 405 -32.68 -8.81 -20.18
N LYS A 406 -33.67 -9.16 -19.35
CA LYS A 406 -34.79 -8.26 -18.99
C LYS A 406 -34.25 -6.93 -18.42
N GLN A 407 -33.27 -6.99 -17.53
CA GLN A 407 -32.63 -5.78 -16.96
C GLN A 407 -31.94 -4.94 -18.04
N LYS A 408 -31.14 -5.56 -18.92
CA LYS A 408 -30.46 -4.86 -20.04
C LYS A 408 -31.46 -4.23 -21.01
N ILE A 409 -32.60 -4.87 -21.26
CA ILE A 409 -33.69 -4.32 -22.07
C ILE A 409 -34.26 -3.07 -21.40
N LEU A 410 -34.59 -3.15 -20.10
CA LEU A 410 -35.13 -2.00 -19.37
C LEU A 410 -34.14 -0.83 -19.34
N ASP A 411 -32.86 -1.10 -19.11
CA ASP A 411 -31.82 -0.08 -19.08
C ASP A 411 -31.61 0.57 -20.46
N HIS A 412 -31.77 -0.18 -21.55
CA HIS A 412 -31.62 0.36 -22.91
C HIS A 412 -32.85 1.17 -23.35
N ILE A 413 -34.05 0.63 -23.15
CA ILE A 413 -35.31 1.22 -23.62
C ILE A 413 -35.73 2.40 -22.73
N TYR A 414 -35.62 2.24 -21.41
CA TYR A 414 -36.03 3.25 -20.42
C TYR A 414 -34.83 4.02 -19.85
N LYS A 415 -33.77 4.22 -20.64
CA LYS A 415 -32.53 4.88 -20.21
C LYS A 415 -32.74 6.29 -19.64
N ARG A 416 -33.79 6.99 -20.08
CA ARG A 416 -34.18 8.35 -19.65
C ARG A 416 -35.29 8.38 -18.59
N THR A 417 -35.80 7.23 -18.18
CA THR A 417 -36.88 7.15 -17.19
C THR A 417 -36.27 6.82 -15.82
N PRO A 418 -36.64 7.54 -14.74
CA PRO A 418 -36.22 7.20 -13.39
C PRO A 418 -36.56 5.75 -13.05
N HIS A 419 -35.67 5.05 -12.34
CA HIS A 419 -35.83 3.63 -12.04
C HIS A 419 -37.18 3.30 -11.36
N SER A 420 -37.69 4.18 -10.50
CA SER A 420 -38.97 4.02 -9.80
C SER A 420 -40.20 4.04 -10.72
N GLN A 421 -40.09 4.60 -11.92
CA GLN A 421 -41.17 4.69 -12.90
C GLN A 421 -41.07 3.59 -13.97
N ARG A 422 -40.03 2.76 -13.95
CA ARG A 422 -39.84 1.67 -14.92
C ARG A 422 -40.74 0.47 -14.56
N PRO A 423 -41.15 -0.34 -15.56
CA PRO A 423 -41.78 -1.63 -15.30
C PRO A 423 -40.89 -2.51 -14.42
N SER A 424 -41.48 -3.22 -13.45
CA SER A 424 -40.73 -4.17 -12.63
C SER A 424 -40.38 -5.41 -13.45
N LEU A 425 -39.29 -6.11 -13.09
CA LEU A 425 -38.88 -7.33 -13.81
C LEU A 425 -39.94 -8.44 -13.77
N ALA A 426 -40.84 -8.39 -12.79
CA ALA A 426 -41.95 -9.33 -12.62
C ALA A 426 -43.21 -8.95 -13.41
N SER A 427 -43.31 -7.73 -13.96
CA SER A 427 -44.53 -7.28 -14.66
C SER A 427 -44.62 -7.75 -16.11
N PHE A 428 -43.51 -8.25 -16.70
CA PHE A 428 -43.45 -8.69 -18.09
C PHE A 428 -42.55 -9.90 -18.27
N ASP A 429 -42.84 -10.68 -19.30
CA ASP A 429 -42.03 -11.80 -19.76
C ASP A 429 -41.48 -11.55 -21.17
N LEU A 430 -40.53 -12.40 -21.57
CA LEU A 430 -39.89 -12.32 -22.89
C LEU A 430 -40.31 -13.52 -23.73
N GLU A 431 -40.73 -13.25 -24.96
CA GLU A 431 -41.11 -14.27 -25.94
C GLU A 431 -40.13 -14.22 -27.13
N LEU A 432 -39.45 -15.33 -27.41
CA LEU A 432 -38.57 -15.48 -28.57
C LEU A 432 -39.41 -15.87 -29.79
N LEU A 433 -39.31 -15.08 -30.86
CA LEU A 433 -40.00 -15.31 -32.12
C LEU A 433 -39.10 -16.13 -33.04
N CYS A 434 -39.22 -17.46 -32.99
CA CYS A 434 -38.49 -18.35 -33.87
C CYS A 434 -39.26 -18.55 -35.19
N PRO A 435 -38.62 -18.35 -36.37
CA PRO A 435 -39.26 -18.64 -37.65
C PRO A 435 -39.67 -20.12 -37.80
N THR A 436 -38.94 -21.03 -37.15
CA THR A 436 -39.09 -22.49 -37.33
C THR A 436 -39.86 -23.17 -36.20
N ARG A 437 -39.83 -22.64 -34.97
CA ARG A 437 -40.41 -23.27 -33.77
C ARG A 437 -41.63 -22.51 -33.22
N GLY A 438 -42.07 -21.46 -33.91
CA GLY A 438 -43.11 -20.57 -33.42
C GLY A 438 -42.59 -19.69 -32.28
N ARG A 439 -43.49 -19.33 -31.36
CA ARG A 439 -43.15 -18.44 -30.25
C ARG A 439 -42.78 -19.24 -29.00
N ILE A 440 -41.69 -18.87 -28.34
CA ILE A 440 -41.14 -19.57 -27.16
C ILE A 440 -41.06 -18.61 -25.99
N LEU A 441 -41.74 -18.92 -24.88
CA LEU A 441 -41.61 -18.18 -23.64
C LEU A 441 -40.24 -18.43 -23.00
N LEU A 442 -39.53 -17.35 -22.66
CA LEU A 442 -38.23 -17.39 -22.03
C LEU A 442 -38.37 -17.31 -20.50
N SER A 443 -37.77 -18.25 -19.79
CA SER A 443 -37.71 -18.25 -18.33
C SER A 443 -36.32 -18.66 -17.84
N ASP A 444 -35.91 -18.19 -16.66
CA ASP A 444 -34.61 -18.56 -16.08
C ASP A 444 -34.53 -20.04 -15.69
N TRP A 445 -35.68 -20.69 -15.52
CA TRP A 445 -35.78 -22.13 -15.26
C TRP A 445 -37.16 -22.64 -15.72
N SER A 446 -37.23 -23.90 -16.15
CA SER A 446 -38.46 -24.48 -16.73
C SER A 446 -38.68 -25.94 -16.30
N GLY A 447 -38.35 -26.28 -15.05
CA GLY A 447 -38.34 -27.66 -14.54
C GLY A 447 -39.37 -27.95 -13.42
N PRO A 448 -39.31 -29.11 -12.77
CA PRO A 448 -39.96 -29.35 -11.48
C PRO A 448 -39.24 -28.60 -10.34
N CYS A 449 -39.93 -28.36 -9.22
CA CYS A 449 -39.45 -27.52 -8.12
C CYS A 449 -38.02 -27.92 -7.65
N PRO A 450 -37.07 -26.97 -7.52
CA PRO A 450 -35.67 -27.25 -7.18
C PRO A 450 -35.47 -27.98 -5.84
N SER A 451 -36.45 -27.90 -4.93
CA SER A 451 -36.44 -28.59 -3.64
C SER A 451 -36.49 -30.11 -3.75
N SER A 452 -36.92 -30.65 -4.90
CA SER A 452 -37.00 -32.10 -5.17
C SER A 452 -35.73 -32.66 -5.84
N MET A 453 -34.81 -31.80 -6.30
CA MET A 453 -33.64 -32.23 -7.07
C MET A 453 -32.40 -32.47 -6.18
N LYS A 454 -31.63 -33.52 -6.49
CA LYS A 454 -30.33 -33.81 -5.86
C LYS A 454 -29.23 -32.92 -6.46
N GLY A 455 -29.23 -31.63 -6.10
CA GLY A 455 -28.18 -30.66 -6.46
C GLY A 455 -28.72 -29.36 -7.05
N PRO A 456 -27.85 -28.35 -7.24
CA PRO A 456 -28.26 -27.04 -7.73
C PRO A 456 -28.61 -27.10 -9.22
N THR A 457 -29.80 -26.58 -9.58
CA THR A 457 -30.28 -26.48 -10.96
C THR A 457 -29.55 -25.36 -11.70
N LYS A 458 -29.09 -25.62 -12.92
CA LYS A 458 -28.44 -24.61 -13.76
C LYS A 458 -29.48 -23.65 -14.35
N LEU A 459 -29.27 -22.35 -14.21
CA LEU A 459 -30.12 -21.33 -14.83
C LEU A 459 -30.00 -21.35 -16.36
N ASN A 460 -31.12 -21.11 -17.03
CA ASN A 460 -31.20 -20.97 -18.48
C ASN A 460 -30.54 -19.66 -18.91
N THR A 461 -29.77 -19.73 -20.00
CA THR A 461 -29.06 -18.58 -20.59
C THR A 461 -29.53 -18.29 -22.01
N LEU A 462 -29.10 -17.17 -22.60
CA LEU A 462 -29.40 -16.87 -24.01
C LEU A 462 -28.88 -17.97 -24.96
N SER A 463 -27.69 -18.50 -24.69
CA SER A 463 -27.12 -19.62 -25.44
C SER A 463 -27.94 -20.91 -25.31
N HIS A 464 -28.61 -21.14 -24.18
CA HIS A 464 -29.49 -22.31 -23.99
C HIS A 464 -30.67 -22.29 -24.98
N TYR A 465 -31.26 -21.11 -25.19
CA TYR A 465 -32.36 -20.91 -26.14
C TYR A 465 -31.88 -20.74 -27.60
N GLY A 466 -30.57 -20.78 -27.86
CA GLY A 466 -30.02 -20.56 -29.20
C GLY A 466 -30.20 -19.13 -29.72
N ILE A 467 -30.31 -18.16 -28.81
CA ILE A 467 -30.46 -16.74 -29.18
C ILE A 467 -29.14 -16.27 -29.80
N SER A 468 -29.23 -15.75 -31.02
CA SER A 468 -28.12 -15.28 -31.83
C SER A 468 -28.37 -13.87 -32.37
N ASN A 469 -27.40 -13.28 -33.07
CA ASN A 469 -27.52 -11.92 -33.60
C ASN A 469 -28.79 -11.76 -34.45
N GLN A 470 -29.50 -10.66 -34.26
CA GLN A 470 -30.77 -10.32 -34.91
C GLN A 470 -31.96 -11.23 -34.54
N SER A 471 -31.86 -12.00 -33.45
CA SER A 471 -33.01 -12.74 -32.90
C SER A 471 -34.11 -11.77 -32.43
N ARG A 472 -35.37 -12.05 -32.78
CA ARG A 472 -36.51 -11.20 -32.46
C ARG A 472 -37.15 -11.64 -31.15
N ILE A 473 -37.23 -10.72 -30.19
CA ILE A 473 -37.76 -10.92 -28.85
C ILE A 473 -38.90 -9.93 -28.63
N ALA A 474 -40.02 -10.38 -28.10
CA ALA A 474 -41.16 -9.52 -27.73
C ALA A 474 -41.32 -9.47 -26.21
N MET A 475 -41.52 -8.29 -25.66
CA MET A 475 -41.98 -8.11 -24.29
C MET A 475 -43.48 -8.37 -24.24
N ILE A 476 -43.92 -9.27 -23.38
CA ILE A 476 -45.34 -9.59 -23.18
C ILE A 476 -45.74 -9.33 -21.71
N PRO A 477 -46.97 -8.90 -21.42
CA PRO A 477 -47.44 -8.78 -20.04
C PRO A 477 -47.33 -10.14 -19.33
N ALA A 478 -46.80 -10.17 -18.12
CA ALA A 478 -46.76 -11.40 -17.34
C ALA A 478 -48.20 -11.81 -16.99
N GLU A 479 -48.63 -13.00 -17.41
CA GLU A 479 -49.86 -13.58 -16.89
C GLU A 479 -49.67 -13.81 -15.39
N LYS A 480 -50.69 -13.54 -14.56
CA LYS A 480 -50.62 -13.72 -13.10
C LYS A 480 -50.45 -15.20 -12.73
N SER A 481 -49.28 -15.80 -12.97
CA SER A 481 -48.89 -17.07 -12.37
C SER A 481 -48.32 -16.79 -11.00
N SER A 482 -49.15 -17.00 -9.99
CA SER A 482 -48.78 -17.03 -8.58
C SER A 482 -47.76 -18.14 -8.30
N THR A 483 -46.48 -17.89 -8.55
CA THR A 483 -45.34 -18.65 -7.97
C THR A 483 -44.09 -17.77 -7.90
N SER A 484 -44.23 -16.58 -7.30
CA SER A 484 -43.08 -15.94 -6.69
C SER A 484 -42.73 -16.77 -5.45
N TYR A 485 -41.58 -17.45 -5.46
CA TYR A 485 -40.95 -17.99 -4.26
C TYR A 485 -40.53 -16.79 -3.37
N ARG A 486 -41.51 -16.13 -2.77
CA ARG A 486 -41.37 -15.23 -1.64
C ARG A 486 -41.92 -15.98 -0.44
N ASP A 487 -41.19 -17.02 -0.03
CA ASP A 487 -41.36 -17.49 1.33
C ASP A 487 -40.01 -17.88 1.93
N SER A 488 -39.67 -17.12 2.96
CA SER A 488 -38.95 -17.57 4.15
C SER A 488 -37.54 -18.13 3.93
N LEU A 489 -36.53 -17.28 4.12
CA LEU A 489 -35.44 -17.53 5.08
C LEU A 489 -34.52 -16.31 5.14
N ALA A 490 -34.46 -15.74 6.35
CA ALA A 490 -33.35 -14.92 6.76
C ALA A 490 -32.08 -15.77 6.72
N ASP A 491 -31.30 -15.64 5.66
CA ASP A 491 -29.90 -16.03 5.69
C ASP A 491 -29.05 -14.96 5.00
N SER A 492 -28.63 -13.99 5.82
CA SER A 492 -27.25 -13.53 5.98
C SER A 492 -26.33 -13.64 4.76
N GLY A 493 -26.76 -13.11 3.61
CA GLY A 493 -25.97 -13.13 2.40
C GLY A 493 -26.33 -11.97 1.49
N LYS A 494 -26.38 -10.75 2.02
CA LYS A 494 -26.50 -9.53 1.20
C LYS A 494 -25.28 -9.46 0.28
N SER A 495 -25.39 -10.02 -0.93
CA SER A 495 -24.44 -9.73 -1.99
C SER A 495 -24.59 -8.25 -2.35
N SER A 496 -23.51 -7.49 -2.41
CA SER A 496 -23.53 -6.02 -2.65
C SER A 496 -24.20 -5.56 -3.96
N TRP A 497 -24.74 -6.47 -4.77
CA TRP A 497 -25.46 -6.18 -6.00
C TRP A 497 -26.97 -6.43 -5.92
N SER A 498 -27.49 -7.07 -4.86
CA SER A 498 -28.91 -7.45 -4.77
C SER A 498 -29.81 -6.41 -4.09
N SER A 499 -29.35 -5.17 -3.89
CA SER A 499 -30.07 -4.18 -3.05
C SER A 499 -30.79 -3.07 -3.82
N LEU A 500 -30.60 -2.92 -5.13
CA LEU A 500 -31.21 -1.79 -5.86
C LEU A 500 -32.60 -2.09 -6.43
N ASP A 501 -32.95 -3.37 -6.59
CA ASP A 501 -34.26 -3.76 -7.07
C ASP A 501 -34.78 -4.96 -6.27
N ARG A 502 -35.66 -4.69 -5.30
CA ARG A 502 -36.38 -5.74 -4.54
C ARG A 502 -37.22 -6.66 -5.43
N SER A 503 -37.41 -6.32 -6.71
CA SER A 503 -38.12 -7.15 -7.69
C SER A 503 -37.21 -8.08 -8.51
N SER A 504 -35.88 -7.97 -8.36
CA SER A 504 -34.93 -8.91 -8.97
C SER A 504 -34.99 -10.28 -8.28
N PRO A 505 -35.00 -11.40 -9.03
CA PRO A 505 -35.03 -12.73 -8.45
C PRO A 505 -33.75 -13.04 -7.66
N VAL A 506 -33.93 -13.54 -6.44
CA VAL A 506 -32.83 -14.01 -5.58
C VAL A 506 -32.69 -15.52 -5.79
N TYR A 507 -31.54 -15.95 -6.31
CA TYR A 507 -31.24 -17.36 -6.52
C TYR A 507 -30.37 -17.90 -5.39
N PRO A 508 -30.92 -18.69 -4.45
CA PRO A 508 -30.10 -19.28 -3.39
C PRO A 508 -29.09 -20.29 -3.97
N PRO A 509 -27.80 -20.21 -3.57
CA PRO A 509 -26.74 -21.06 -4.11
C PRO A 509 -26.91 -22.55 -3.75
N SER A 510 -27.76 -22.87 -2.78
CA SER A 510 -28.16 -24.25 -2.44
C SER A 510 -29.01 -24.91 -3.53
N HIS A 511 -29.79 -24.12 -4.27
CA HIS A 511 -30.77 -24.62 -5.25
C HIS A 511 -30.44 -24.27 -6.68
N PHE A 512 -29.63 -23.23 -6.91
CA PHE A 512 -29.33 -22.74 -8.26
C PHE A 512 -27.82 -22.55 -8.48
N CYS A 513 -27.40 -22.74 -9.72
CA CYS A 513 -26.08 -22.37 -10.19
C CYS A 513 -26.18 -21.69 -11.57
N HIS A 514 -25.23 -20.80 -11.89
CA HIS A 514 -25.18 -20.15 -13.20
C HIS A 514 -23.82 -20.38 -13.85
N LEU A 515 -22.84 -19.53 -13.57
CA LEU A 515 -21.49 -19.62 -14.13
C LEU A 515 -20.54 -20.40 -13.22
N SER A 516 -20.68 -20.24 -11.90
CA SER A 516 -19.94 -21.02 -10.91
C SER A 516 -20.76 -22.22 -10.43
N SER A 517 -20.12 -23.38 -10.32
CA SER A 517 -20.75 -24.59 -9.77
C SER A 517 -20.15 -24.90 -8.39
N PRO A 518 -20.97 -25.08 -7.33
CA PRO A 518 -20.47 -25.37 -5.98
C PRO A 518 -19.73 -26.71 -5.88
N SER A 519 -19.94 -27.64 -6.82
CA SER A 519 -19.23 -28.92 -6.88
C SER A 519 -17.77 -28.80 -7.34
N ARG A 520 -17.39 -27.68 -7.98
CA ARG A 520 -16.02 -27.44 -8.48
C ARG A 520 -15.12 -26.73 -7.46
N THR A 521 -15.69 -25.99 -6.51
CA THR A 521 -14.92 -25.30 -5.47
C THR A 521 -14.44 -26.23 -4.35
N LEU A 522 -15.18 -27.31 -4.05
CA LEU A 522 -14.75 -28.35 -3.08
C LEU A 522 -13.76 -29.38 -3.65
N THR A 523 -13.48 -29.36 -4.96
CA THR A 523 -12.51 -30.28 -5.60
C THR A 523 -11.14 -29.64 -5.84
N MET A 524 -10.89 -28.43 -5.33
CA MET A 524 -9.54 -27.88 -5.22
C MET A 524 -8.73 -28.47 -4.06
N GLU A 525 -9.37 -29.13 -3.08
CA GLU A 525 -8.64 -29.90 -2.05
C GLU A 525 -8.39 -31.37 -2.45
N LYS A 526 -9.08 -31.88 -3.49
CA LYS A 526 -9.02 -33.29 -3.91
C LYS A 526 -8.49 -33.54 -5.32
N ARG A 527 -7.79 -32.58 -5.93
CA ARG A 527 -6.96 -32.82 -7.13
C ARG A 527 -5.48 -32.64 -6.79
N LYS A 528 -4.92 -33.63 -6.09
CA LYS A 528 -3.46 -33.78 -5.92
C LYS A 528 -2.79 -34.67 -6.98
N LYS A 529 -3.55 -35.15 -7.96
CA LYS A 529 -3.06 -35.85 -9.16
C LYS A 529 -4.05 -35.60 -10.29
N ILE A 530 -3.79 -34.63 -11.15
CA ILE A 530 -4.11 -34.54 -12.59
C ILE A 530 -3.85 -33.08 -13.00
N ASP A 531 -2.94 -32.94 -13.96
CA ASP A 531 -2.52 -31.77 -14.73
C ASP A 531 -1.55 -30.75 -14.09
N GLU A 532 -0.26 -30.95 -14.41
CA GLU A 532 0.80 -29.93 -14.47
C GLU A 532 0.61 -28.93 -15.64
N SER A 533 -0.55 -28.89 -16.29
CA SER A 533 -0.84 -28.01 -17.43
C SER A 533 -1.68 -26.77 -17.10
N ILE A 534 -1.95 -26.50 -15.81
CA ILE A 534 -2.56 -25.22 -15.39
C ILE A 534 -1.42 -24.24 -15.10
N PRO A 535 -1.18 -23.22 -15.95
CA PRO A 535 -0.05 -22.33 -15.77
C PRO A 535 -0.24 -21.50 -14.49
N LYS A 536 0.85 -21.34 -13.73
CA LYS A 536 0.93 -20.48 -12.52
C LYS A 536 0.66 -18.99 -12.79
N SER A 537 0.33 -18.61 -14.02
CA SER A 537 0.01 -17.25 -14.49
C SER A 537 -1.44 -16.81 -14.25
N ILE A 538 -2.31 -17.70 -13.75
CA ILE A 538 -3.74 -17.41 -13.55
C ILE A 538 -4.03 -16.26 -12.56
N PRO A 539 -3.27 -16.07 -11.46
CA PRO A 539 -3.43 -14.89 -10.60
C PRO A 539 -3.10 -13.57 -11.30
N GLU A 540 -2.14 -13.56 -12.22
CA GLU A 540 -1.70 -12.35 -12.94
C GLU A 540 -2.74 -11.88 -13.95
N VAL A 541 -3.48 -12.79 -14.59
CA VAL A 541 -4.62 -12.46 -15.47
C VAL A 541 -5.75 -11.78 -14.68
N TYR A 542 -5.99 -12.22 -13.44
CA TYR A 542 -6.98 -11.63 -12.57
C TYR A 542 -6.59 -10.23 -12.09
N LEU A 543 -5.34 -10.06 -11.69
CA LEU A 543 -4.81 -8.74 -11.34
C LEU A 543 -4.89 -7.78 -12.54
N THR A 544 -4.55 -8.27 -13.73
CA THR A 544 -4.68 -7.51 -14.98
C THR A 544 -6.12 -7.06 -15.22
N ARG A 545 -7.12 -7.94 -15.04
CA ARG A 545 -8.55 -7.57 -15.17
C ARG A 545 -8.99 -6.51 -14.15
N LEU A 546 -8.52 -6.60 -12.91
CA LEU A 546 -8.81 -5.60 -11.88
C LEU A 546 -8.17 -4.26 -12.22
N LEU A 547 -6.92 -4.26 -12.68
CA LEU A 547 -6.21 -3.05 -13.11
C LEU A 547 -6.85 -2.42 -14.34
N THR A 548 -7.25 -3.22 -15.33
CA THR A 548 -7.98 -2.74 -16.51
C THR A 548 -9.31 -2.14 -16.09
N SER A 549 -10.10 -2.84 -15.26
CA SER A 549 -11.40 -2.35 -14.80
C SER A 549 -11.28 -1.06 -13.99
N LYS A 550 -10.31 -1.00 -13.07
CA LYS A 550 -9.98 0.21 -12.29
C LYS A 550 -9.58 1.36 -13.21
N GLY A 551 -8.67 1.12 -14.16
CA GLY A 551 -8.20 2.13 -15.09
C GLY A 551 -9.32 2.71 -15.97
N THR A 552 -10.28 1.88 -16.39
CA THR A 552 -11.45 2.32 -17.17
C THR A 552 -12.39 3.24 -16.39
N VAL A 553 -12.57 3.04 -15.08
CA VAL A 553 -13.48 3.88 -14.28
C VAL A 553 -12.76 4.99 -13.49
N GLN A 554 -11.43 5.06 -13.58
CA GLN A 554 -10.57 5.91 -12.74
C GLN A 554 -11.00 7.39 -12.76
N LYS A 555 -11.24 7.97 -13.95
CA LYS A 555 -11.62 9.38 -14.06
C LYS A 555 -12.90 9.69 -13.27
N TYR A 556 -13.91 8.82 -13.36
CA TYR A 556 -15.18 9.01 -12.64
C TYR A 556 -15.01 8.88 -11.12
N ILE A 557 -14.09 8.03 -10.66
CA ILE A 557 -13.73 7.93 -9.23
C ILE A 557 -13.05 9.22 -8.78
N GLU A 558 -12.11 9.74 -9.58
CA GLU A 558 -11.40 10.99 -9.29
C GLU A 558 -12.36 12.17 -9.25
N ASP A 559 -13.16 12.37 -10.30
CA ASP A 559 -14.15 13.44 -10.38
C ASP A 559 -15.12 13.42 -9.17
N PHE A 560 -15.54 12.23 -8.73
CA PHE A 560 -16.38 12.09 -7.53
C PHE A 560 -15.61 12.44 -6.24
N LEU A 561 -14.41 11.90 -6.04
CA LEU A 561 -13.62 12.16 -4.83
C LEU A 561 -13.20 13.63 -4.73
N GLU A 562 -12.86 14.27 -5.84
CA GLU A 562 -12.54 15.70 -5.90
C GLU A 562 -13.76 16.57 -5.56
N SER A 563 -14.97 16.16 -5.98
CA SER A 563 -16.23 16.81 -5.58
C SER A 563 -16.54 16.66 -4.08
N VAL A 564 -16.24 15.50 -3.49
CA VAL A 564 -16.40 15.25 -2.04
C VAL A 564 -15.38 16.05 -1.23
N LEU A 565 -14.17 16.26 -1.77
CA LEU A 565 -13.12 17.07 -1.17
C LEU A 565 -13.28 18.58 -1.43
N PHE A 566 -14.39 18.99 -2.08
CA PHE A 566 -14.69 20.39 -2.41
C PHE A 566 -13.46 21.09 -3.03
N LEU A 567 -12.81 20.45 -4.01
CA LEU A 567 -11.64 21.04 -4.70
C LEU A 567 -12.07 22.14 -5.68
N GLU A 568 -13.25 22.01 -6.27
CA GLU A 568 -13.82 22.95 -7.23
C GLU A 568 -14.64 24.07 -6.58
N CYS A 569 -14.94 23.97 -5.27
CA CYS A 569 -15.76 24.93 -4.55
C CYS A 569 -14.90 25.97 -3.81
N SER A 570 -15.25 27.25 -3.95
CA SER A 570 -14.63 28.35 -3.20
C SER A 570 -15.23 28.55 -1.81
N THR A 571 -16.41 27.99 -1.55
CA THR A 571 -17.16 28.12 -0.29
C THR A 571 -17.63 26.76 0.20
N TYR A 572 -17.72 26.61 1.53
CA TYR A 572 -18.17 25.37 2.18
C TYR A 572 -19.51 25.61 2.89
N PRO A 573 -20.36 24.58 3.00
CA PRO A 573 -21.59 24.67 3.77
C PRO A 573 -21.37 25.14 5.20
N VAL A 574 -22.17 26.10 5.66
CA VAL A 574 -22.07 26.70 7.01
C VAL A 574 -22.16 25.63 8.11
N ILE A 575 -22.99 24.60 7.89
CA ILE A 575 -23.14 23.45 8.79
C ILE A 575 -21.80 22.71 8.97
N LEU A 576 -21.03 22.49 7.90
CA LEU A 576 -19.71 21.84 8.00
C LEU A 576 -18.77 22.71 8.85
N LYS A 577 -18.70 24.01 8.59
CA LYS A 577 -17.88 24.93 9.38
C LYS A 577 -18.26 24.86 10.87
N ARG A 578 -19.55 24.90 11.19
CA ARG A 578 -20.03 24.84 12.58
C ARG A 578 -19.67 23.53 13.30
N VAL A 579 -19.81 22.38 12.63
CA VAL A 579 -19.44 21.08 13.21
C VAL A 579 -17.93 21.00 13.44
N PHE A 580 -17.12 21.48 12.49
CA PHE A 580 -15.67 21.49 12.62
C PHE A 580 -15.20 22.40 13.77
N ASP A 581 -15.76 23.60 13.88
CA ASP A 581 -15.45 24.52 14.98
C ASP A 581 -15.82 23.92 16.35
N LEU A 582 -16.94 23.19 16.42
CA LEU A 582 -17.34 22.48 17.64
C LEU A 582 -16.35 21.37 18.00
N LEU A 583 -15.94 20.55 17.03
CA LEU A 583 -14.96 19.49 17.27
C LEU A 583 -13.60 20.05 17.71
N GLU A 584 -13.19 21.19 17.15
CA GLU A 584 -11.96 21.89 17.55
C GLU A 584 -12.07 22.51 18.95
N GLU A 585 -13.22 23.11 19.29
CA GLU A 585 -13.51 23.64 20.64
C GLU A 585 -13.42 22.52 21.69
N GLU A 586 -14.07 21.39 21.43
CA GLU A 586 -14.05 20.24 22.36
C GLU A 586 -12.67 19.59 22.43
N ALA A 587 -11.93 19.49 21.33
CA ALA A 587 -10.57 18.96 21.36
C ALA A 587 -9.62 19.88 22.14
N THR A 588 -9.73 21.21 21.96
CA THR A 588 -8.95 22.20 22.72
C THR A 588 -9.27 22.12 24.21
N ARG A 589 -10.56 22.03 24.57
CA ARG A 589 -11.01 21.89 25.96
C ARG A 589 -10.46 20.62 26.62
N ASN A 590 -10.40 19.52 25.88
CA ASN A 590 -9.96 18.21 26.37
C ASN A 590 -8.47 17.91 26.10
N ARG A 591 -7.68 18.88 25.60
CA ARG A 591 -6.24 18.73 25.24
C ARG A 591 -5.96 17.56 24.30
N MET A 592 -6.80 17.40 23.29
CA MET A 592 -6.70 16.36 22.28
C MET A 592 -6.29 16.93 20.93
N ASP A 593 -5.53 16.15 20.15
CA ASP A 593 -5.29 16.44 18.74
C ASP A 593 -6.47 15.91 17.90
N CYS A 594 -7.17 16.79 17.15
CA CYS A 594 -8.28 16.39 16.27
C CYS A 594 -7.86 15.42 15.15
N PHE A 595 -6.57 15.41 14.78
CA PHE A 595 -6.09 14.71 13.58
C PHE A 595 -4.79 13.96 13.88
N SER A 596 -4.90 12.65 14.15
CA SER A 596 -3.76 11.74 14.15
C SER A 596 -3.69 11.00 12.81
N PHE A 597 -2.71 11.36 11.98
CA PHE A 597 -2.44 10.67 10.72
C PHE A 597 -1.52 9.47 10.98
N SER A 598 -2.09 8.33 11.37
CA SER A 598 -1.31 7.08 11.39
C SER A 598 -1.04 6.62 9.95
N GLU A 599 0.23 6.54 9.56
CA GLU A 599 0.62 5.90 8.31
C GLU A 599 0.54 4.38 8.48
N GLN A 600 -0.39 3.73 7.78
CA GLN A 600 -0.39 2.28 7.71
C GLN A 600 0.56 1.82 6.61
N SER A 601 1.57 1.04 7.01
CA SER A 601 2.52 0.40 6.10
C SER A 601 1.80 -0.61 5.20
N LEU A 602 1.93 -0.43 3.89
CA LEU A 602 1.48 -1.41 2.90
C LEU A 602 2.52 -2.53 2.78
N GLY A 603 2.05 -3.76 2.70
CA GLY A 603 2.88 -4.96 2.53
C GLY A 603 2.19 -6.01 1.67
N ALA A 604 2.90 -7.09 1.34
CA ALA A 604 2.40 -8.17 0.47
C ALA A 604 1.11 -8.85 0.98
N HIS A 605 0.82 -8.75 2.29
CA HIS A 605 -0.40 -9.27 2.91
C HIS A 605 -1.54 -8.25 3.02
N SER A 606 -1.38 -7.05 2.45
CA SER A 606 -2.43 -6.04 2.44
C SER A 606 -3.58 -6.47 1.52
N PRO A 607 -4.86 -6.24 1.89
CA PRO A 607 -5.98 -6.55 1.03
C PRO A 607 -5.83 -5.88 -0.34
N SER A 608 -6.19 -6.57 -1.42
CA SER A 608 -6.01 -6.07 -2.79
C SER A 608 -6.73 -4.76 -3.06
N SER A 609 -7.86 -4.48 -2.39
CA SER A 609 -8.52 -3.17 -2.44
C SER A 609 -7.61 -2.04 -1.97
N ARG A 610 -6.76 -2.28 -0.96
CA ARG A 610 -5.81 -1.29 -0.44
C ARG A 610 -4.61 -1.12 -1.36
N LEU A 611 -4.13 -2.20 -1.95
CA LEU A 611 -3.03 -2.16 -2.93
C LEU A 611 -3.48 -1.47 -4.23
N LEU A 612 -4.70 -1.76 -4.69
CA LEU A 612 -5.27 -1.21 -5.91
C LEU A 612 -5.37 0.33 -5.84
N PHE A 613 -5.75 0.89 -4.69
CA PHE A 613 -5.93 2.33 -4.50
C PHE A 613 -4.79 3.02 -3.71
N ALA A 614 -3.66 2.34 -3.49
CA ALA A 614 -2.57 2.84 -2.66
C ALA A 614 -2.01 4.21 -3.13
N LYS A 615 -1.82 4.34 -4.45
CA LYS A 615 -1.30 5.56 -5.08
C LYS A 615 -2.29 6.72 -4.94
N GLU A 616 -3.58 6.45 -5.12
CA GLU A 616 -4.65 7.42 -4.97
C GLU A 616 -4.77 7.87 -3.51
N VAL A 617 -4.72 6.94 -2.55
CA VAL A 617 -4.73 7.26 -1.12
C VAL A 617 -3.54 8.16 -0.75
N ALA A 618 -2.34 7.88 -1.27
CA ALA A 618 -1.18 8.74 -1.07
C ALA A 618 -1.37 10.16 -1.65
N ARG A 619 -2.04 10.28 -2.81
CA ARG A 619 -2.38 11.57 -3.43
C ARG A 619 -3.49 12.33 -2.67
N LEU A 620 -4.52 11.63 -2.21
CA LEU A 620 -5.71 12.22 -1.59
C LEU A 620 -5.50 12.62 -0.12
N ARG A 621 -4.60 11.94 0.60
CA ARG A 621 -4.29 12.24 2.00
C ARG A 621 -3.85 13.69 2.27
N PRO A 622 -2.90 14.29 1.50
CA PRO A 622 -2.57 15.69 1.68
C PRO A 622 -3.75 16.61 1.31
N LEU A 623 -4.58 16.24 0.34
CA LEU A 623 -5.76 17.02 -0.07
C LEU A 623 -6.87 17.01 0.99
N SER A 624 -7.09 15.89 1.68
CA SER A 624 -8.04 15.83 2.80
C SER A 624 -7.55 16.65 3.99
N SER A 625 -6.24 16.62 4.27
CA SER A 625 -5.63 17.48 5.29
C SER A 625 -5.77 18.96 4.94
N ASP A 626 -5.66 19.29 3.66
CA ASP A 626 -5.86 20.65 3.18
C ASP A 626 -7.32 21.10 3.24
N LEU A 627 -8.29 20.22 2.95
CA LEU A 627 -9.72 20.51 3.15
C LEU A 627 -9.99 20.97 4.59
N PHE A 628 -9.50 20.24 5.58
CA PHE A 628 -9.68 20.62 6.99
C PHE A 628 -9.04 21.97 7.30
N ARG A 629 -7.86 22.26 6.73
CA ARG A 629 -7.20 23.56 6.87
C ARG A 629 -7.98 24.69 6.20
N ARG A 630 -8.56 24.44 5.03
CA ARG A 630 -9.39 25.42 4.29
C ARG A 630 -10.67 25.75 5.05
N ILE A 631 -11.38 24.74 5.57
CA ILE A 631 -12.57 24.94 6.42
C ILE A 631 -12.20 25.72 7.70
N ARG A 632 -11.07 25.37 8.34
CA ARG A 632 -10.60 26.08 9.54
C ARG A 632 -10.33 27.56 9.29
N ARG A 633 -9.77 27.92 8.12
CA ARG A 633 -9.46 29.31 7.74
C ARG A 633 -10.70 30.14 7.40
N GLN A 634 -11.84 29.52 7.10
CA GLN A 634 -13.08 30.26 6.88
C GLN A 634 -13.46 31.02 8.16
N PRO A 635 -13.96 32.26 8.07
CA PRO A 635 -14.45 32.98 9.24
C PRO A 635 -15.52 32.17 9.97
N ALA A 636 -15.54 32.27 11.30
CA ALA A 636 -16.59 31.65 12.10
C ALA A 636 -17.95 32.18 11.62
N ALA A 637 -18.88 31.27 11.38
CA ALA A 637 -20.24 31.65 11.03
C ALA A 637 -20.89 32.30 12.26
N SER A 638 -21.44 33.51 12.09
CA SER A 638 -22.26 34.14 13.11
C SER A 638 -23.47 33.25 13.41
N ASP A 639 -23.97 33.28 14.65
CA ASP A 639 -25.16 32.51 15.03
C ASP A 639 -26.39 32.88 14.17
N GLU A 640 -26.47 34.12 13.67
CA GLU A 640 -27.52 34.58 12.74
C GLU A 640 -27.51 33.80 11.42
N ILE A 641 -26.40 33.83 10.68
CA ILE A 641 -26.19 33.04 9.44
C ILE A 641 -26.46 31.54 9.65
N PHE A 642 -26.06 31.00 10.81
CA PHE A 642 -26.32 29.59 11.13
C PHE A 642 -27.81 29.33 11.30
N VAL A 643 -28.53 30.18 12.02
CA VAL A 643 -29.98 30.08 12.21
C VAL A 643 -30.73 30.25 10.88
N ASP A 644 -30.31 31.17 10.02
CA ASP A 644 -30.90 31.35 8.68
C ASP A 644 -30.76 30.07 7.84
N CYS A 645 -29.57 29.46 7.84
CA CYS A 645 -29.35 28.18 7.17
C CYS A 645 -30.26 27.06 7.72
N LEU A 646 -30.48 27.01 9.05
CA LEU A 646 -31.41 26.04 9.64
C LEU A 646 -32.87 26.34 9.26
N ASN A 647 -33.25 27.61 9.13
CA ASN A 647 -34.59 28.00 8.71
C ASN A 647 -34.87 27.60 7.26
N ASP A 648 -33.88 27.72 6.37
CA ASP A 648 -33.99 27.25 4.99
C ASP A 648 -34.27 25.74 4.92
N VAL A 649 -33.49 24.96 5.67
CA VAL A 649 -33.73 23.50 5.80
C VAL A 649 -35.11 23.23 6.39
N ALA A 650 -35.51 23.94 7.46
CA ALA A 650 -36.81 23.76 8.09
C ALA A 650 -37.99 24.09 7.15
N ASN A 651 -37.85 25.10 6.29
CA ASN A 651 -38.86 25.46 5.30
C ASN A 651 -39.05 24.36 4.25
N ASN A 652 -37.97 23.75 3.78
CA ASN A 652 -38.01 22.59 2.87
C ASN A 652 -38.64 21.35 3.50
N LEU A 653 -38.73 21.30 4.83
CA LEU A 653 -39.29 20.20 5.62
C LEU A 653 -40.76 20.38 6.04
N ARG A 654 -41.36 21.57 5.84
CA ARG A 654 -42.67 21.93 6.43
C ARG A 654 -43.80 20.94 6.15
N ASP A 655 -43.83 20.33 4.97
CA ASP A 655 -44.92 19.44 4.57
C ASP A 655 -44.72 17.96 4.99
N SER A 656 -43.56 17.63 5.56
CA SER A 656 -43.09 16.24 5.73
C SER A 656 -42.76 15.81 7.18
N THR A 657 -42.87 16.70 8.17
CA THR A 657 -42.26 16.50 9.50
C THR A 657 -43.15 15.96 10.61
N ARG A 658 -44.44 15.70 10.36
CA ARG A 658 -45.37 15.22 11.39
C ARG A 658 -45.69 13.73 11.23
N SER A 659 -44.78 12.87 11.67
CA SER A 659 -45.05 11.43 11.80
C SER A 659 -45.62 11.11 13.18
N THR A 660 -46.95 10.99 13.26
CA THR A 660 -47.64 10.49 14.46
C THR A 660 -47.28 9.04 14.79
N VAL A 661 -46.91 8.26 13.77
CA VAL A 661 -46.47 6.87 13.91
C VAL A 661 -45.11 6.80 14.59
N ALA A 662 -44.14 7.64 14.19
CA ALA A 662 -42.83 7.69 14.85
C ALA A 662 -42.95 8.10 16.32
N LEU A 663 -43.83 9.06 16.63
CA LEU A 663 -44.10 9.46 18.01
C LEU A 663 -44.72 8.32 18.84
N SER A 664 -45.62 7.54 18.24
CA SER A 664 -46.24 6.37 18.87
C SER A 664 -45.22 5.26 19.15
N GLU A 665 -44.39 4.92 18.17
CA GLU A 665 -43.33 3.91 18.32
C GLU A 665 -42.29 4.33 19.38
N LEU A 666 -41.90 5.60 19.38
CA LEU A 666 -41.01 6.13 20.41
C LEU A 666 -41.66 6.07 21.80
N LEU A 667 -42.96 6.35 21.92
CA LEU A 667 -43.69 6.20 23.18
C LEU A 667 -43.73 4.73 23.64
N THR A 668 -43.89 3.78 22.72
CA THR A 668 -43.82 2.34 23.03
C THR A 668 -42.45 1.97 23.59
N TRP A 669 -41.37 2.45 22.98
CA TRP A 669 -40.02 2.24 23.49
C TRP A 669 -39.83 2.85 24.89
N VAL A 670 -40.29 4.09 25.10
CA VAL A 670 -40.23 4.78 26.40
C VAL A 670 -41.01 4.04 27.47
N ARG A 671 -42.20 3.51 27.14
CA ARG A 671 -43.00 2.69 28.07
C ARG A 671 -42.31 1.39 28.45
N GLY A 672 -41.68 0.71 27.48
CA GLY A 672 -40.90 -0.51 27.73
C GLY A 672 -39.68 -0.27 28.63
N ASN A 673 -39.14 0.96 28.63
CA ASN A 673 -37.93 1.33 29.37
C ASN A 673 -38.18 2.30 30.54
N GLY A 674 -39.45 2.49 30.94
CA GLY A 674 -39.84 3.55 31.87
C GLY A 674 -39.16 3.48 33.23
N VAL A 675 -38.96 2.27 33.79
CA VAL A 675 -38.28 2.08 35.09
C VAL A 675 -36.82 2.56 35.02
N ARG A 676 -36.10 2.15 33.97
CA ARG A 676 -34.69 2.51 33.76
C ARG A 676 -34.50 4.00 33.49
N LEU A 677 -35.42 4.60 32.73
CA LEU A 677 -35.48 6.04 32.49
C LEU A 677 -35.56 6.85 33.79
N ILE A 678 -36.34 6.37 34.75
CA ILE A 678 -36.48 7.00 36.06
C ILE A 678 -35.18 6.84 36.88
N GLU A 679 -34.56 5.66 36.86
CA GLU A 679 -33.28 5.39 37.55
C GLU A 679 -32.13 6.26 37.04
N VAL A 680 -31.98 6.41 35.71
CA VAL A 680 -30.98 7.30 35.09
C VAL A 680 -31.22 8.75 35.49
N ARG A 681 -32.49 9.18 35.53
CA ARG A 681 -32.83 10.56 35.93
C ARG A 681 -32.51 10.83 37.41
N PHE A 682 -32.73 9.86 38.29
CA PHE A 682 -32.38 9.98 39.71
C PHE A 682 -30.88 9.99 39.96
N THR A 683 -30.10 9.22 39.22
CA THR A 683 -28.63 9.21 39.33
C THR A 683 -28.02 10.51 38.82
N SER A 684 -28.48 11.03 37.67
CA SER A 684 -28.07 12.33 37.13
C SER A 684 -28.42 13.51 38.06
N SER A 685 -29.54 13.44 38.79
CA SER A 685 -29.91 14.43 39.79
C SER A 685 -28.97 14.43 41.01
N LYS A 686 -28.53 13.25 41.46
CA LYS A 686 -27.60 13.13 42.61
C LYS A 686 -26.19 13.61 42.30
N GLU A 687 -25.70 13.43 41.08
CA GLU A 687 -24.39 13.96 40.67
C GLU A 687 -24.36 15.50 40.63
N LYS A 688 -25.47 16.13 40.24
CA LYS A 688 -25.60 17.61 40.27
C LYS A 688 -25.62 18.17 41.69
N ASP A 689 -26.24 17.48 42.64
CA ASP A 689 -26.26 17.89 44.05
C ASP A 689 -24.91 17.64 44.75
N GLY A 690 -24.14 16.64 44.32
CA GLY A 690 -22.80 16.35 44.86
C GLY A 690 -21.71 17.36 44.49
N GLN A 691 -21.87 18.07 43.37
CA GLN A 691 -20.94 19.11 42.92
C GLN A 691 -20.98 20.41 43.74
N TYR A 692 -22.02 20.61 44.57
CA TYR A 692 -22.10 21.73 45.51
C TYR A 692 -21.40 21.46 46.86
N TYR A 693 -20.86 20.25 47.09
CA TYR A 693 -20.21 19.86 48.35
C TYR A 693 -18.70 19.57 48.25
N MET A 694 -18.08 19.78 47.08
CA MET A 694 -16.62 19.87 46.95
C MET A 694 -16.24 21.20 46.30
N GLY A 695 -16.21 22.25 47.12
CA GLY A 695 -15.48 23.49 46.85
C GLY A 695 -14.07 23.41 47.41
#